data_AF-A0A7X8NQZ1-F1
#
_entry.id   AF-A0A7X8NQZ1-F1
#
_cell.length_a   1.000
_cell.length_b   1.000
_cell.length_c   1.000
_cell.angle_alpha   90.00
_cell.angle_beta   90.00
_cell.angle_gamma   90.00
#
_symmetry.space_group_name_H-M   'P 1'
#
loop_
_entity.id
_entity.type
_entity.pdbx_description
1 polymer ?
#
loop_
_entity_poly.entity_id
_entity_poly.type
_entity_poly.pdbx_seq_one_letter_code
_entity_poly.pdbx_strand_id
1 'polypeptide(L)'
;MGKSIWLAALLATGVPSVAQAAEPAPASAPSLAEEVKALKTMDTAGKPAEALARIDVVLARARKAKGIDRLDMIYAEASRANALFWLDRYDEALGIYHRLEAELDSGKYAMTPDRAELVNNIGSLYSSLGKLEEASRYKLRALDLTAQTAGTESIEYASALYGMALVEFRRGEPLKALPRVREALRLARSHANRTGDDVEQPAIFGLSLAALLIQSGDTASSIEPAREAAVWAETHLGEDHRVTMAALNQLGASLSESGLYAQAIPVIRRTLDLRMKAYPAGHQDIGFSLSALGFALDNSGHKDEALPFYERAAEIFENSSTERKETVGATVIGQLARLAAWRGDKAQSLALREKALQVGRKRAASAEHPDVLLAEVNLAREYIANRRLDEASVLLDHANAAFRQRALDANFRRLCGLIFAEQIAAARGDVAGALTRTVQILAPARARLLDRATPRGEVMRLAEQYHFLFVQQARFAAGANDPAQAFEALQLANLGDLQSAMSSLAMLRDGNGAEATEVIRRYQSLASDGARLRRTLNAQVAAGKGDTVNAINRQLEEIDAKIRQEDARLAELIPGYSLQTAVEPAALSAAQKALAKGQALVLFGQDEDGLIVLAVTAEKAVVAESAIAPRPMLELIKRMRGSIDLGLVNNGAGRFDRKAAFELYQLLFPAPIRQAIKAAPDLRILAPGGLAALPFSALVTQAPEGADDAPAALRNTHWLALDHAVSVPLAATPLPQRAGGKREVTFAGIGAPILGQPVRLATRAAPLLRSGDTSTKALRELASLPGAADELRAMATAFSGKPALLIGADATEAAVKAAPLEQASVLAFATHGLVGGAFRDLVEPALVLTPPEQPSETDDGLLTASEIAKLRLDADWVILSACDTSAGDGESAPTYSGLARSFVAAGARSLLLSHWPVRDDVASRLTLDTLKGAGKGLSRAEGLRRAQLAILRDAKVPGGAHPATWAPFVLVGN
;
A
#
# COMPACT_ATOMS: atom_id res chain seq x y z
N MET A 1 11.64 33.96 4.74
CA MET A 1 11.48 33.80 6.20
C MET A 1 11.29 32.32 6.46
N GLY A 2 12.35 31.67 6.93
CA GLY A 2 12.76 30.28 6.70
C GLY A 2 12.11 29.15 7.55
N LYS A 3 10.98 28.51 7.24
CA LYS A 3 10.57 27.23 7.87
C LYS A 3 10.43 26.07 6.86
N SER A 4 11.43 25.16 6.86
CA SER A 4 11.30 23.77 6.40
C SER A 4 11.66 22.85 7.54
N ILE A 5 10.65 22.25 8.17
CA ILE A 5 10.79 21.58 9.45
C ILE A 5 10.10 20.21 9.34
N TRP A 6 10.83 19.25 8.80
CA TRP A 6 10.64 17.84 9.17
C TRP A 6 11.71 17.36 10.17
N LEU A 7 12.74 18.17 10.46
CA LEU A 7 13.76 17.89 11.48
C LEU A 7 13.72 18.79 12.74
N ALA A 8 13.08 19.95 12.70
CA ALA A 8 13.01 20.89 13.85
C ALA A 8 11.69 20.82 14.66
N ALA A 9 10.82 19.84 14.43
CA ALA A 9 9.63 19.61 15.26
C ALA A 9 9.96 18.86 16.58
N LEU A 10 11.24 18.69 16.90
CA LEU A 10 11.71 17.75 17.92
C LEU A 10 12.19 18.35 19.22
N LEU A 11 12.01 19.64 19.47
CA LEU A 11 12.44 20.26 20.72
C LEU A 11 11.38 21.25 21.20
N ALA A 12 10.40 20.74 21.95
CA ALA A 12 9.61 21.49 22.94
C ALA A 12 8.79 20.50 23.81
N THR A 13 8.94 20.67 25.13
CA THR A 13 8.07 20.27 26.28
C THR A 13 7.85 18.79 26.64
N GLY A 14 8.24 18.41 27.88
CA GLY A 14 7.60 17.34 28.67
C GLY A 14 8.50 16.27 29.35
N VAL A 15 8.95 16.57 30.58
CA VAL A 15 9.60 15.80 31.68
C VAL A 15 9.56 14.23 31.69
N PRO A 16 10.65 13.51 32.09
CA PRO A 16 10.56 12.21 32.74
C PRO A 16 10.44 12.33 34.27
N SER A 17 9.49 11.60 34.88
CA SER A 17 9.36 11.51 36.34
C SER A 17 10.53 10.67 36.88
N VAL A 18 11.40 11.28 37.68
CA VAL A 18 12.48 10.57 38.38
C VAL A 18 11.90 9.90 39.63
N ALA A 19 12.09 8.58 39.72
CA ALA A 19 11.77 7.80 40.91
C ALA A 19 12.48 8.37 42.15
N GLN A 20 11.76 8.46 43.26
CA GLN A 20 12.28 8.86 44.57
C GLN A 20 13.43 7.94 44.99
N ALA A 21 14.66 8.43 44.85
CA ALA A 21 15.82 7.91 45.57
C ALA A 21 15.86 8.55 46.98
N ALA A 22 16.24 7.75 47.97
CA ALA A 22 16.27 8.09 49.39
C ALA A 22 16.93 9.45 49.69
N GLU A 23 16.32 10.23 50.58
CA GLU A 23 16.79 11.55 51.04
C GLU A 23 18.24 11.48 51.56
N PRO A 24 19.19 12.20 50.93
CA PRO A 24 20.44 12.53 51.59
C PRO A 24 20.22 13.70 52.57
N ALA A 25 20.99 13.70 53.66
CA ALA A 25 20.98 14.71 54.72
C ALA A 25 21.01 16.16 54.18
N PRO A 26 20.46 17.16 54.93
CA PRO A 26 20.25 18.51 54.42
C PRO A 26 21.58 19.17 54.08
N ALA A 27 21.89 19.25 52.78
CA ALA A 27 22.99 20.05 52.29
C ALA A 27 22.70 21.54 52.56
N SER A 28 23.71 22.26 53.04
CA SER A 28 23.68 23.72 53.11
C SER A 28 23.22 24.31 51.78
N ALA A 29 22.35 25.33 51.82
CA ALA A 29 21.88 26.00 50.60
C ALA A 29 23.08 26.34 49.69
N PRO A 30 23.02 26.01 48.38
CA PRO A 30 24.14 26.21 47.47
C PRO A 30 24.57 27.67 47.46
N SER A 31 25.88 27.90 47.41
CA SER A 31 26.43 29.25 47.29
C SER A 31 26.02 29.87 45.95
N LEU A 32 25.99 31.20 45.87
CA LEU A 32 25.64 31.90 44.62
C LEU A 32 26.57 31.51 43.45
N ALA A 33 27.83 31.17 43.72
CA ALA A 33 28.76 30.68 42.70
C ALA A 33 28.35 29.30 42.17
N GLU A 34 27.93 28.38 43.05
CA GLU A 34 27.40 27.07 42.67
C GLU A 34 26.06 27.19 41.93
N GLU A 35 25.20 28.12 42.35
CA GLU A 35 23.95 28.43 41.63
C GLU A 35 24.23 28.89 40.20
N VAL A 36 25.20 29.79 39.98
CA VAL A 36 25.58 30.28 38.63
C VAL A 36 26.16 29.15 37.79
N LYS A 37 27.06 28.34 38.36
CA LYS A 37 27.67 27.21 37.66
C LYS A 37 26.64 26.16 37.26
N ALA A 38 25.64 25.91 38.11
CA ALA A 38 24.55 24.98 37.82
C ALA A 38 23.63 25.43 36.68
N LEU A 39 23.60 26.73 36.33
CA LEU A 39 22.81 27.21 35.19
C LEU A 39 23.36 26.73 33.84
N LYS A 40 24.65 26.40 33.76
CA LYS A 40 25.28 25.91 32.53
C LYS A 40 24.59 24.64 32.02
N THR A 41 24.25 23.71 32.92
CA THR A 41 23.64 22.42 32.58
C THR A 41 22.12 22.40 32.80
N MET A 42 21.50 23.57 32.94
CA MET A 42 20.05 23.67 33.14
C MET A 42 19.30 23.34 31.84
N ASP A 43 18.29 22.49 31.92
CA ASP A 43 17.37 22.28 30.80
C ASP A 43 16.59 23.57 30.53
N THR A 44 16.84 24.16 29.37
CA THR A 44 16.18 25.38 28.90
C THR A 44 15.09 25.11 27.88
N ALA A 45 14.95 23.86 27.40
CA ALA A 45 14.01 23.46 26.37
C ALA A 45 12.69 22.92 26.95
N GLY A 46 12.74 22.25 28.11
CA GLY A 46 11.56 21.63 28.72
C GLY A 46 10.51 22.64 29.16
N LYS A 47 10.93 23.68 29.89
CA LYS A 47 10.06 24.78 30.37
C LYS A 47 10.75 26.13 30.19
N PRO A 48 10.82 26.65 28.96
CA PRO A 48 11.71 27.75 28.63
C PRO A 48 11.36 29.07 29.35
N ALA A 49 10.08 29.33 29.60
CA ALA A 49 9.64 30.50 30.36
C ALA A 49 10.03 30.44 31.85
N GLU A 50 9.82 29.29 32.50
CA GLU A 50 10.22 29.06 33.90
C GLU A 50 11.76 29.07 34.02
N ALA A 51 12.45 28.45 33.06
CA ALA A 51 13.90 28.43 33.00
C ALA A 51 14.48 29.84 32.85
N LEU A 52 13.97 30.62 31.90
CA LEU A 52 14.39 32.01 31.69
C LEU A 52 14.20 32.85 32.96
N ALA A 53 13.03 32.73 33.62
CA ALA A 53 12.76 33.46 34.86
C ALA A 53 13.75 33.10 35.98
N ARG A 54 14.04 31.80 36.16
CA ARG A 54 15.03 31.34 37.16
C ARG A 54 16.44 31.84 36.84
N ILE A 55 16.87 31.72 35.58
CA ILE A 55 18.17 32.19 35.10
C ILE A 55 18.30 33.70 35.34
N ASP A 56 17.26 34.49 35.02
CA ASP A 56 17.26 35.94 35.21
C ASP A 56 17.43 36.35 36.68
N VAL A 57 16.77 35.64 37.62
CA VAL A 57 16.89 35.88 39.06
C VAL A 57 18.31 35.62 39.56
N VAL A 58 18.92 34.50 39.17
CA VAL A 58 20.28 34.13 39.60
C VAL A 58 21.31 35.09 38.99
N LEU A 59 21.22 35.40 37.70
CA LEU A 59 22.11 36.36 37.03
C LEU A 59 22.01 37.77 37.64
N ALA A 60 20.82 38.22 38.03
CA ALA A 60 20.64 39.51 38.68
C ALA A 60 21.33 39.60 40.04
N ARG A 61 21.32 38.52 40.83
CA ARG A 61 22.07 38.40 42.10
C ARG A 61 23.58 38.35 41.82
N ALA A 62 24.00 37.52 40.88
CA ALA A 62 25.41 37.30 40.55
C ALA A 62 26.11 38.56 40.04
N ARG A 63 25.43 39.42 39.26
CA ARG A 63 25.96 40.73 38.80
C ARG A 63 26.30 41.72 39.93
N LYS A 64 25.70 41.55 41.11
CA LYS A 64 25.93 42.42 42.28
C LYS A 64 26.94 41.82 43.27
N ALA A 65 27.31 40.55 43.09
CA ALA A 65 28.21 39.84 43.98
C ALA A 65 29.68 39.99 43.55
N LYS A 66 30.61 39.90 44.50
CA LYS A 66 32.05 39.80 44.23
C LYS A 66 32.48 38.34 44.28
N GLY A 67 33.47 37.96 43.47
CA GLY A 67 34.06 36.62 43.48
C GLY A 67 33.32 35.57 42.65
N ILE A 68 32.39 35.95 41.78
CA ILE A 68 31.83 35.05 40.76
C ILE A 68 32.79 34.99 39.57
N ASP A 69 33.13 33.78 39.14
CA ASP A 69 33.98 33.59 37.97
C ASP A 69 33.30 34.11 36.69
N ARG A 70 34.07 34.80 35.85
CA ARG A 70 33.51 35.44 34.65
C ARG A 70 33.14 34.41 33.58
N LEU A 71 33.85 33.29 33.49
CA LEU A 71 33.55 32.23 32.54
C LEU A 71 32.26 31.50 32.93
N ASP A 72 32.04 31.25 34.22
CA ASP A 72 30.76 30.72 34.72
C ASP A 72 29.59 31.67 34.40
N MET A 73 29.81 32.99 34.51
CA MET A 73 28.82 34.00 34.11
C MET A 73 28.51 33.98 32.61
N ILE A 74 29.54 33.82 31.75
CA ILE A 74 29.37 33.74 30.29
C ILE A 74 28.46 32.57 29.93
N TYR A 75 28.70 31.37 30.49
CA TYR A 75 27.89 30.21 30.17
C TYR A 75 26.48 30.26 30.79
N ALA A 76 26.32 30.89 31.96
CA ALA A 76 24.98 31.18 32.49
C ALA A 76 24.19 32.16 31.59
N GLU A 77 24.84 33.17 31.01
CA GLU A 77 24.23 34.06 30.00
C GLU A 77 23.95 33.34 28.68
N ALA A 78 24.77 32.35 28.30
CA ALA A 78 24.51 31.47 27.16
C ALA A 78 23.25 30.60 27.38
N SER A 79 23.05 30.04 28.58
CA SER A 79 21.82 29.33 28.94
C SER A 79 20.60 30.25 28.87
N ARG A 80 20.74 31.52 29.28
CA ARG A 80 19.68 32.53 29.10
C ARG A 80 19.31 32.70 27.63
N ALA A 81 20.31 32.79 26.75
CA ALA A 81 20.09 32.91 25.31
C ALA A 81 19.44 31.65 24.71
N ASN A 82 19.79 30.45 25.19
CA ASN A 82 19.11 29.20 24.85
C ASN A 82 17.62 29.24 25.27
N ALA A 83 17.29 29.69 26.48
CA ALA A 83 15.90 29.80 26.92
C ALA A 83 15.11 30.80 26.05
N LEU A 84 15.72 31.91 25.64
CA LEU A 84 15.14 32.86 24.69
C LEU A 84 14.93 32.28 23.30
N PHE A 85 15.86 31.44 22.82
CA PHE A 85 15.71 30.70 21.58
C PHE A 85 14.44 29.82 21.59
N TRP A 86 14.19 29.09 22.67
CA TRP A 86 12.99 28.26 22.83
C TRP A 86 11.68 29.06 22.98
N LEU A 87 11.78 30.35 23.29
CA LEU A 87 10.65 31.29 23.31
C LEU A 87 10.51 32.07 22.00
N ASP A 88 11.21 31.66 20.93
CA ASP A 88 11.24 32.31 19.62
C ASP A 88 11.76 33.77 19.66
N ARG A 89 12.45 34.18 20.74
CA ARG A 89 13.05 35.51 20.91
C ARG A 89 14.47 35.55 20.34
N TYR A 90 14.59 35.20 19.05
CA TYR A 90 15.88 34.94 18.40
C TYR A 90 16.81 36.15 18.34
N ASP A 91 16.30 37.36 18.05
CA ASP A 91 17.15 38.56 17.97
C ASP A 91 17.75 38.92 19.33
N GLU A 92 16.99 38.76 20.42
CA GLU A 92 17.49 38.96 21.78
C GLU A 92 18.55 37.91 22.15
N ALA A 93 18.28 36.64 21.83
CA ALA A 93 19.24 35.55 22.03
C ALA A 93 20.54 35.80 21.24
N LEU A 94 20.42 36.20 19.98
CA LEU A 94 21.55 36.47 19.09
C LEU A 94 22.38 37.67 19.58
N GLY A 95 21.72 38.72 20.09
CA GLY A 95 22.38 39.86 20.71
C GLY A 95 23.16 39.50 21.97
N ILE A 96 22.70 38.53 22.76
CA ILE A 96 23.47 37.98 23.88
C ILE A 96 24.67 37.21 23.33
N TYR A 97 24.45 36.26 22.43
CA TYR A 97 25.53 35.41 21.93
C TYR A 97 26.65 36.17 21.24
N HIS A 98 26.37 37.21 20.44
CA HIS A 98 27.43 38.00 19.82
C HIS A 98 28.27 38.76 20.84
N ARG A 99 27.69 39.24 21.95
CA ARG A 99 28.46 39.85 23.04
C ARG A 99 29.36 38.82 23.71
N LEU A 100 28.83 37.62 23.98
CA LEU A 100 29.60 36.53 24.58
C LEU A 100 30.72 36.04 23.66
N GLU A 101 30.43 35.91 22.36
CA GLU A 101 31.41 35.55 21.33
C GLU A 101 32.56 36.56 21.27
N ALA A 102 32.26 37.86 21.19
CA ALA A 102 33.28 38.90 21.15
C ALA A 102 34.18 38.90 22.40
N GLU A 103 33.59 38.61 23.57
CA GLU A 103 34.35 38.48 24.82
C GLU A 103 35.25 37.24 24.84
N LEU A 104 34.76 36.09 24.37
CA LEU A 104 35.55 34.85 24.24
C LEU A 104 36.64 34.97 23.16
N ASP A 105 36.41 35.75 22.10
CA ASP A 105 37.36 36.02 21.02
C ASP A 105 38.47 37.01 21.43
N SER A 106 38.38 37.63 22.61
CA SER A 106 39.41 38.55 23.13
C SER A 106 40.77 37.90 23.46
N GLY A 107 40.86 36.56 23.39
CA GLY A 107 42.08 35.80 23.71
C GLY A 107 42.37 35.61 25.19
N LYS A 108 41.50 36.13 26.08
CA LYS A 108 41.65 36.04 27.54
C LYS A 108 41.29 34.68 28.13
N TYR A 109 40.54 33.86 27.40
CA TYR A 109 39.99 32.59 27.86
C TYR A 109 40.55 31.43 27.04
N ALA A 110 40.76 30.29 27.67
CA ALA A 110 41.20 29.08 26.99
C ALA A 110 40.15 28.61 25.95
N MET A 111 40.61 27.93 24.91
CA MET A 111 39.71 27.30 23.95
C MET A 111 39.08 26.06 24.58
N THR A 112 37.75 26.04 24.74
CA THR A 112 37.00 24.96 25.38
C THR A 112 35.91 24.40 24.45
N PRO A 113 35.44 23.14 24.66
CA PRO A 113 34.30 22.59 23.94
C PRO A 113 33.04 23.46 24.05
N ASP A 114 32.81 24.07 25.21
CA ASP A 114 31.67 24.97 25.46
C ASP A 114 31.68 26.21 24.54
N ARG A 115 32.87 26.68 24.12
CA ARG A 115 32.98 27.77 23.12
C ARG A 115 32.52 27.30 21.74
N ALA A 116 32.83 26.05 21.37
CA ALA A 116 32.36 25.47 20.12
C ALA A 116 30.84 25.28 20.14
N GLU A 117 30.26 24.87 21.27
CA GLU A 117 28.81 24.78 21.46
C GLU A 117 28.12 26.15 21.31
N LEU A 118 28.69 27.20 21.90
CA LEU A 118 28.20 28.57 21.75
C LEU A 118 28.17 29.01 20.27
N VAL A 119 29.26 28.77 19.54
CA VAL A 119 29.36 29.07 18.10
C VAL A 119 28.36 28.23 17.30
N ASN A 120 28.17 26.96 17.67
CA ASN A 120 27.15 26.09 17.07
C ASN A 120 25.74 26.67 17.29
N ASN A 121 25.42 27.16 18.49
CA ASN A 121 24.11 27.72 18.83
C ASN A 121 23.84 29.05 18.11
N ILE A 122 24.86 29.89 17.89
CA ILE A 122 24.76 31.06 16.99
C ILE A 122 24.37 30.61 15.58
N GLY A 123 25.01 29.57 15.07
CA GLY A 123 24.65 28.96 13.79
C GLY A 123 23.19 28.48 13.75
N SER A 124 22.68 27.90 14.84
CA SER A 124 21.27 27.48 14.97
C SER A 124 20.30 28.67 14.99
N LEU A 125 20.67 29.80 15.61
CA LEU A 125 19.90 31.04 15.59
C LEU A 125 19.85 31.67 14.20
N TYR A 126 20.99 31.80 13.53
CA TYR A 126 21.04 32.27 12.14
C TYR A 126 20.24 31.37 11.22
N SER A 127 20.34 30.05 11.43
CA SER A 127 19.49 29.07 10.75
C SER A 127 18.03 29.44 11.01
N SER A 128 17.56 29.52 12.26
CA SER A 128 16.16 29.81 12.59
C SER A 128 15.64 31.14 12.01
N LEU A 129 16.50 32.16 11.92
CA LEU A 129 16.21 33.44 11.26
C LEU A 129 16.15 33.36 9.71
N GLY A 130 16.60 32.25 9.12
CA GLY A 130 16.65 32.03 7.67
C GLY A 130 17.90 32.59 6.98
N LYS A 131 18.90 33.01 7.76
CA LYS A 131 20.19 33.52 7.29
C LYS A 131 21.17 32.36 7.12
N LEU A 132 21.00 31.60 6.04
CA LEU A 132 21.62 30.28 5.85
C LEU A 132 23.13 30.37 5.59
N GLU A 133 23.59 31.46 4.96
CA GLU A 133 25.00 31.75 4.69
C GLU A 133 25.78 31.95 5.97
N GLU A 134 25.28 32.80 6.85
CA GLU A 134 25.82 33.03 8.17
C GLU A 134 25.74 31.76 9.00
N ALA A 135 24.60 31.05 8.99
CA ALA A 135 24.45 29.78 9.68
C ALA A 135 25.54 28.78 9.26
N SER A 136 25.77 28.59 7.96
CA SER A 136 26.83 27.71 7.47
C SER A 136 28.22 28.14 7.91
N ARG A 137 28.55 29.44 7.88
CA ARG A 137 29.85 29.94 8.36
C ARG A 137 30.06 29.57 9.83
N TYR A 138 29.04 29.80 10.65
CA TYR A 138 29.06 29.46 12.08
C TYR A 138 29.12 27.94 12.32
N LYS A 139 28.38 27.12 11.57
CA LYS A 139 28.43 25.66 11.69
C LYS A 139 29.77 25.06 11.26
N LEU A 140 30.38 25.58 10.19
CA LEU A 140 31.73 25.19 9.78
C LEU A 140 32.79 25.61 10.80
N ARG A 141 32.67 26.81 11.38
CA ARG A 141 33.54 27.25 12.48
C ARG A 141 33.37 26.37 13.72
N ALA A 142 32.13 26.00 14.06
CA ALA A 142 31.88 25.09 15.18
C ALA A 142 32.52 23.71 14.94
N LEU A 143 32.44 23.16 13.72
CA LEU A 143 33.12 21.90 13.36
C LEU A 143 34.63 21.98 13.55
N ASP A 144 35.26 23.07 13.09
CA ASP A 144 36.71 23.28 13.24
C ASP A 144 37.11 23.44 14.71
N LEU A 145 36.39 24.27 15.46
CA LEU A 145 36.61 24.48 16.89
C LEU A 145 36.46 23.19 17.68
N THR A 146 35.43 22.39 17.41
CA THR A 146 35.24 21.13 18.11
C THR A 146 36.32 20.11 17.74
N ALA A 147 36.72 20.04 16.47
CA ALA A 147 37.81 19.14 16.05
C ALA A 147 39.13 19.46 16.80
N GLN A 148 39.40 20.75 17.06
CA GLN A 148 40.59 21.20 17.80
C GLN A 148 40.49 21.01 19.32
N THR A 149 39.28 21.08 19.90
CA THR A 149 39.09 21.11 21.36
C THR A 149 38.70 19.77 21.97
N ALA A 150 37.78 19.04 21.32
CA ALA A 150 37.24 17.77 21.80
C ALA A 150 37.57 16.59 20.87
N GLY A 151 38.08 16.87 19.66
CA GLY A 151 38.38 15.87 18.64
C GLY A 151 37.14 15.49 17.81
N THR A 152 37.36 14.77 16.71
CA THR A 152 36.32 14.39 15.73
C THR A 152 35.43 13.24 16.19
N GLU A 153 35.77 12.55 17.29
CA GLU A 153 34.95 11.48 17.88
C GLU A 153 34.08 11.98 19.07
N SER A 154 33.94 13.30 19.23
CA SER A 154 33.20 13.93 20.33
C SER A 154 31.71 14.14 20.02
N ILE A 155 30.90 14.31 21.08
CA ILE A 155 29.46 14.56 20.96
C ILE A 155 29.17 15.98 20.44
N GLU A 156 30.05 16.93 20.75
CA GLU A 156 30.01 18.28 20.25
C GLU A 156 30.26 18.29 18.73
N TYR A 157 31.11 17.37 18.21
CA TYR A 157 31.41 17.31 16.78
C TYR A 157 30.23 16.72 16.04
N ALA A 158 29.59 15.69 16.62
CA ALA A 158 28.34 15.14 16.15
C ALA A 158 27.23 16.21 16.08
N SER A 159 27.08 17.01 17.13
CA SER A 159 26.10 18.10 17.18
C SER A 159 26.35 19.19 16.13
N ALA A 160 27.62 19.55 15.89
CA ALA A 160 27.99 20.50 14.84
C ALA A 160 27.76 19.93 13.43
N LEU A 161 28.04 18.64 13.21
CA LEU A 161 27.77 17.93 11.96
C LEU A 161 26.27 17.92 11.65
N TYR A 162 25.45 17.53 12.63
CA TYR A 162 24.01 17.56 12.52
C TYR A 162 23.48 18.97 12.28
N GLY A 163 24.01 19.96 13.00
CA GLY A 163 23.68 21.37 12.80
C GLY A 163 23.99 21.87 11.39
N MET A 164 25.11 21.44 10.80
CA MET A 164 25.44 21.74 9.40
C MET A 164 24.49 21.03 8.43
N ALA A 165 24.17 19.76 8.69
CA ALA A 165 23.22 18.98 7.89
C ALA A 165 21.82 19.63 7.87
N LEU A 166 21.37 20.21 8.99
CA LEU A 166 20.13 20.99 9.04
C LEU A 166 20.17 22.24 8.17
N VAL A 167 21.33 22.92 8.09
CA VAL A 167 21.49 24.08 7.21
C VAL A 167 21.46 23.65 5.74
N GLU A 168 22.18 22.59 5.38
CA GLU A 168 22.14 21.99 4.04
C GLU A 168 20.71 21.59 3.67
N PHE A 169 20.00 20.91 4.58
CA PHE A 169 18.59 20.58 4.40
C PHE A 169 17.71 21.81 4.13
N ARG A 170 17.88 22.88 4.91
CA ARG A 170 17.08 24.11 4.76
C ARG A 170 17.43 24.94 3.53
N ARG A 171 18.62 24.74 2.96
CA ARG A 171 18.96 25.18 1.60
C ARG A 171 18.34 24.32 0.50
N GLY A 172 17.70 23.22 0.89
CA GLY A 172 17.22 22.20 -0.02
C GLY A 172 18.39 21.45 -0.62
N GLU A 173 19.29 20.92 0.20
CA GLU A 173 20.37 20.04 -0.25
C GLU A 173 20.37 18.74 0.57
N PRO A 174 19.24 18.00 0.62
CA PRO A 174 19.10 16.83 1.50
C PRO A 174 20.11 15.72 1.18
N LEU A 175 20.51 15.58 -0.09
CA LEU A 175 21.54 14.61 -0.49
C LEU A 175 22.92 14.90 0.09
N LYS A 176 23.26 16.19 0.32
CA LYS A 176 24.50 16.59 1.02
C LYS A 176 24.41 16.38 2.52
N ALA A 177 23.22 16.57 3.09
CA ALA A 177 22.95 16.39 4.52
C ALA A 177 23.04 14.92 4.96
N LEU A 178 22.59 13.97 4.13
CA LEU A 178 22.56 12.53 4.45
C LEU A 178 23.86 11.96 5.05
N PRO A 179 25.05 12.10 4.41
CA PRO A 179 26.29 11.58 4.98
C PRO A 179 26.64 12.22 6.33
N ARG A 180 26.34 13.51 6.53
CA ARG A 180 26.60 14.19 7.80
C ARG A 180 25.71 13.70 8.93
N VAL A 181 24.41 13.49 8.66
CA VAL A 181 23.49 12.96 9.68
C VAL A 181 23.86 11.53 10.06
N ARG A 182 24.25 10.69 9.08
CA ARG A 182 24.75 9.32 9.36
C ARG A 182 25.95 9.35 10.30
N GLU A 183 26.91 10.22 10.04
CA GLU A 183 28.11 10.31 10.88
C GLU A 183 27.79 10.89 12.26
N ALA A 184 26.96 11.93 12.34
CA ALA A 184 26.50 12.47 13.61
C ALA A 184 25.77 11.40 14.45
N LEU A 185 24.91 10.59 13.83
CA LEU A 185 24.21 9.48 14.49
C LEU A 185 25.18 8.43 15.03
N ARG A 186 26.17 8.02 14.22
CA ARG A 186 27.20 7.06 14.64
C ARG A 186 27.94 7.57 15.90
N LEU A 187 28.39 8.81 15.85
CA LEU A 187 29.13 9.45 16.95
C LEU A 187 28.27 9.58 18.20
N ALA A 188 27.03 10.07 18.07
CA ALA A 188 26.11 10.23 19.19
C ALA A 188 25.79 8.88 19.87
N ARG A 189 25.53 7.83 19.08
CA ARG A 189 25.26 6.49 19.62
C ARG A 189 26.48 5.92 20.33
N SER A 190 27.67 6.08 19.76
CA SER A 190 28.93 5.66 20.39
C SER A 190 29.17 6.36 21.73
N HIS A 191 28.93 7.67 21.77
CA HIS A 191 29.04 8.47 22.99
C HIS A 191 28.07 7.98 24.06
N ALA A 192 26.76 7.94 23.75
CA ALA A 192 25.72 7.58 24.71
C ALA A 192 25.92 6.16 25.27
N ASN A 193 26.35 5.20 24.44
CA ASN A 193 26.67 3.85 24.90
C ASN A 193 27.87 3.80 25.88
N ARG A 194 28.82 4.73 25.75
CA ARG A 194 30.02 4.78 26.59
C ARG A 194 29.80 5.55 27.89
N THR A 195 29.00 6.61 27.87
CA THR A 195 28.84 7.53 29.00
C THR A 195 27.51 7.37 29.75
N GLY A 196 26.45 6.92 29.06
CA GLY A 196 25.07 6.95 29.59
C GLY A 196 24.39 8.31 29.45
N ASP A 197 25.09 9.33 28.93
CA ASP A 197 24.60 10.69 28.75
C ASP A 197 24.13 10.94 27.30
N ASP A 198 23.50 12.11 27.04
CA ASP A 198 23.07 12.55 25.70
C ASP A 198 22.15 11.58 24.93
N VAL A 199 21.39 10.77 25.68
CA VAL A 199 20.54 9.68 25.14
C VAL A 199 19.41 10.14 24.21
N GLU A 200 19.05 11.43 24.18
CA GLU A 200 18.10 11.96 23.18
C GLU A 200 18.70 12.04 21.77
N GLN A 201 19.99 12.37 21.65
CA GLN A 201 20.61 12.73 20.36
C GLN A 201 20.59 11.58 19.33
N PRO A 202 20.86 10.31 19.71
CA PRO A 202 20.77 9.20 18.76
C PRO A 202 19.37 9.03 18.16
N ALA A 203 18.30 9.22 18.96
CA ALA A 203 16.94 9.15 18.45
C ALA A 203 16.61 10.33 17.51
N ILE A 204 17.00 11.55 17.90
CA ILE A 204 16.77 12.76 17.09
C ILE A 204 17.51 12.66 15.74
N PHE A 205 18.75 12.20 15.72
CA PHE A 205 19.53 12.08 14.50
C PHE A 205 19.02 10.92 13.62
N GLY A 206 18.59 9.81 14.23
CA GLY A 206 18.03 8.66 13.52
C GLY A 206 16.74 8.95 12.78
N LEU A 207 15.75 9.57 13.45
CA LEU A 207 14.51 9.95 12.77
C LEU A 207 14.76 11.02 11.69
N SER A 208 15.73 11.90 11.91
CA SER A 208 16.11 12.95 10.96
C SER A 208 16.70 12.36 9.68
N LEU A 209 17.55 11.34 9.84
CA LEU A 209 18.05 10.54 8.72
C LEU A 209 16.90 9.88 7.96
N ALA A 210 15.94 9.29 8.67
CA ALA A 210 14.77 8.68 8.05
C ALA A 210 13.95 9.69 7.22
N ALA A 211 13.67 10.86 7.78
CA ALA A 211 12.94 11.93 7.08
C ALA A 211 13.68 12.42 5.82
N LEU A 212 15.01 12.57 5.89
CA LEU A 212 15.84 12.95 4.73
C LEU A 212 15.80 11.88 3.63
N LEU A 213 15.80 10.60 3.99
CA LEU A 213 15.71 9.48 3.05
C LEU A 213 14.35 9.45 2.35
N ILE A 214 13.24 9.65 3.07
CA ILE A 214 11.90 9.80 2.45
C ILE A 214 11.92 10.96 1.45
N GLN A 215 12.42 12.12 1.86
CA GLN A 215 12.40 13.32 1.02
C GLN A 215 13.26 13.19 -0.23
N SER A 216 14.40 12.50 -0.16
CA SER A 216 15.25 12.23 -1.32
C SER A 216 14.67 11.17 -2.25
N GLY A 217 13.73 10.34 -1.76
CA GLY A 217 13.04 9.29 -2.50
C GLY A 217 13.51 7.87 -2.17
N ASP A 218 14.40 7.71 -1.19
CA ASP A 218 14.86 6.42 -0.69
C ASP A 218 13.99 5.96 0.49
N THR A 219 12.70 5.71 0.21
CA THR A 219 11.73 5.36 1.24
C THR A 219 12.07 4.03 1.92
N ALA A 220 12.59 3.05 1.16
CA ALA A 220 13.00 1.74 1.68
C ALA A 220 14.04 1.87 2.80
N SER A 221 15.13 2.60 2.53
CA SER A 221 16.21 2.78 3.50
C SER A 221 15.81 3.65 4.70
N SER A 222 14.68 4.35 4.65
CA SER A 222 14.21 5.19 5.76
C SER A 222 13.68 4.38 6.96
N ILE A 223 13.21 3.14 6.73
CA ILE A 223 12.53 2.33 7.76
C ILE A 223 13.47 1.96 8.90
N GLU A 224 14.68 1.52 8.55
CA GLU A 224 15.68 1.04 9.51
C GLU A 224 16.09 2.12 10.52
N PRO A 225 16.57 3.31 10.12
CA PRO A 225 16.96 4.35 11.06
C PRO A 225 15.77 4.89 11.86
N ALA A 226 14.56 4.89 11.30
CA ALA A 226 13.34 5.25 12.05
C ALA A 226 13.01 4.22 13.14
N ARG A 227 13.14 2.92 12.82
CA ARG A 227 12.90 1.82 13.76
C ARG A 227 13.93 1.84 14.88
N GLU A 228 15.21 1.97 14.53
CA GLU A 228 16.27 2.06 15.53
C GLU A 228 16.09 3.28 16.45
N ALA A 229 15.71 4.44 15.89
CA ALA A 229 15.43 5.64 16.68
C ALA A 229 14.27 5.42 17.65
N ALA A 230 13.19 4.76 17.21
CA ALA A 230 12.04 4.44 18.06
C ALA A 230 12.42 3.47 19.19
N VAL A 231 13.11 2.37 18.87
CA VAL A 231 13.57 1.39 19.86
C VAL A 231 14.54 2.02 20.86
N TRP A 232 15.48 2.83 20.37
CA TRP A 232 16.41 3.56 21.21
C TRP A 232 15.68 4.50 22.18
N ALA A 233 14.74 5.29 21.66
CA ALA A 233 13.97 6.24 22.46
C ALA A 233 13.09 5.54 23.51
N GLU A 234 12.39 4.46 23.15
CA GLU A 234 11.61 3.67 24.12
C GLU A 234 12.49 3.11 25.23
N THR A 235 13.68 2.61 24.89
CA THR A 235 14.61 1.98 25.85
C THR A 235 15.22 2.97 26.82
N HIS A 236 15.61 4.16 26.35
CA HIS A 236 16.40 5.12 27.14
C HIS A 236 15.60 6.29 27.69
N LEU A 237 14.46 6.63 27.07
CA LEU A 237 13.65 7.81 27.40
C LEU A 237 12.27 7.45 27.96
N GLY A 238 11.78 6.23 27.70
CA GLY A 238 10.44 5.77 28.08
C GLY A 238 9.35 6.14 27.06
N GLU A 239 8.18 5.51 27.19
CA GLU A 239 7.09 5.58 26.18
C GLU A 239 6.41 6.95 26.10
N ASP A 240 6.25 7.63 27.24
CA ASP A 240 5.57 8.93 27.31
C ASP A 240 6.47 10.11 26.88
N HIS A 241 7.74 9.84 26.60
CA HIS A 241 8.68 10.88 26.22
C HIS A 241 8.38 11.42 24.81
N ARG A 242 8.41 12.75 24.65
CA ARG A 242 8.12 13.44 23.37
C ARG A 242 8.95 12.94 22.18
N VAL A 243 10.23 12.64 22.40
CA VAL A 243 11.13 12.12 21.36
C VAL A 243 10.74 10.69 20.98
N THR A 244 10.26 9.89 21.95
CA THR A 244 9.73 8.55 21.70
C THR A 244 8.49 8.62 20.81
N MET A 245 7.51 9.46 21.17
CA MET A 245 6.32 9.67 20.34
C MET A 245 6.67 10.21 18.94
N ALA A 246 7.65 11.11 18.83
CA ALA A 246 8.11 11.60 17.54
C ALA A 246 8.79 10.51 16.70
N ALA A 247 9.65 9.69 17.30
CA ALA A 247 10.33 8.58 16.63
C ALA A 247 9.33 7.51 16.16
N LEU A 248 8.33 7.17 16.98
CA LEU A 248 7.24 6.28 16.59
C LEU A 248 6.42 6.86 15.43
N ASN A 249 6.08 8.16 15.47
CA ASN A 249 5.38 8.81 14.35
C ASN A 249 6.20 8.75 13.05
N GLN A 250 7.52 8.96 13.14
CA GLN A 250 8.41 8.88 11.97
C GLN A 250 8.57 7.45 11.45
N LEU A 251 8.61 6.44 12.34
CA LEU A 251 8.54 5.03 11.92
C LEU A 251 7.24 4.76 11.15
N GLY A 252 6.10 5.23 11.66
CA GLY A 252 4.82 5.15 10.96
C GLY A 252 4.83 5.82 9.58
N ALA A 253 5.45 6.99 9.46
CA ALA A 253 5.61 7.69 8.20
C ALA A 253 6.52 6.94 7.21
N SER A 254 7.69 6.45 7.66
CA SER A 254 8.61 5.64 6.86
C SER A 254 7.99 4.34 6.35
N LEU A 255 7.20 3.67 7.20
CA LEU A 255 6.44 2.49 6.81
C LEU A 255 5.37 2.83 5.78
N SER A 256 4.64 3.94 5.96
CA SER A 256 3.58 4.36 5.03
C SER A 256 4.12 4.80 3.67
N GLU A 257 5.14 5.65 3.63
CA GLU A 257 5.83 6.07 2.39
C GLU A 257 6.54 4.89 1.71
N SER A 258 6.76 3.82 2.48
CA SER A 258 7.16 2.52 1.98
C SER A 258 6.00 1.54 1.86
N GLY A 259 4.76 1.94 1.60
CA GLY A 259 3.65 1.02 1.28
C GLY A 259 3.31 -0.04 2.33
N LEU A 260 3.98 -0.06 3.48
CA LEU A 260 3.81 -1.02 4.56
C LEU A 260 2.71 -0.51 5.51
N TYR A 261 1.54 -0.20 4.96
CA TYR A 261 0.45 0.42 5.70
C TYR A 261 -0.05 -0.45 6.87
N ALA A 262 0.05 -1.78 6.74
CA ALA A 262 -0.32 -2.75 7.78
C ALA A 262 0.49 -2.56 9.07
N GLN A 263 1.78 -2.28 8.91
CA GLN A 263 2.69 -1.97 10.01
C GLN A 263 2.58 -0.52 10.44
N ALA A 264 2.32 0.41 9.52
CA ALA A 264 2.27 1.82 9.85
C ALA A 264 1.08 2.20 10.76
N ILE A 265 -0.13 1.75 10.40
CA ILE A 265 -1.37 2.05 11.14
C ILE A 265 -1.25 1.73 12.66
N PRO A 266 -0.74 0.56 13.07
CA PRO A 266 -0.38 0.24 14.46
C PRO A 266 0.37 1.33 15.20
N VAL A 267 1.56 1.66 14.69
CA VAL A 267 2.51 2.56 15.33
C VAL A 267 1.89 3.94 15.43
N ILE A 268 1.23 4.40 14.35
CA ILE A 268 0.63 5.73 14.30
C ILE A 268 -0.54 5.84 15.27
N ARG A 269 -1.40 4.82 15.39
CA ARG A 269 -2.51 4.83 16.36
C ARG A 269 -2.02 4.85 17.80
N ARG A 270 -1.07 3.99 18.15
CA ARG A 270 -0.42 4.02 19.48
C ARG A 270 0.17 5.40 19.78
N THR A 271 0.86 5.98 18.80
CA THR A 271 1.45 7.31 18.93
C THR A 271 0.39 8.40 19.12
N LEU A 272 -0.71 8.33 18.36
CA LEU A 272 -1.85 9.25 18.48
C LEU A 272 -2.47 9.15 19.88
N ASP A 273 -2.66 7.95 20.42
CA ASP A 273 -3.22 7.74 21.75
C ASP A 273 -2.31 8.31 22.85
N LEU A 274 -1.00 8.10 22.75
CA LEU A 274 -0.02 8.71 23.66
C LEU A 274 -0.08 10.24 23.61
N ARG A 275 -0.12 10.82 22.41
CA ARG A 275 -0.20 12.27 22.20
C ARG A 275 -1.52 12.87 22.70
N MET A 276 -2.64 12.16 22.53
CA MET A 276 -3.94 12.60 23.05
C MET A 276 -4.02 12.55 24.57
N LYS A 277 -3.28 11.65 25.22
CA LYS A 277 -3.14 11.62 26.70
C LYS A 277 -2.21 12.72 27.21
N ALA A 278 -1.11 12.97 26.49
CA ALA A 278 -0.07 13.91 26.92
C ALA A 278 -0.41 15.38 26.64
N TYR A 279 -1.19 15.67 25.59
CA TYR A 279 -1.40 17.02 25.08
C TYR A 279 -2.87 17.44 24.98
N PRO A 280 -3.17 18.75 25.05
CA PRO A 280 -4.51 19.28 24.74
C PRO A 280 -4.95 18.96 23.31
N ALA A 281 -6.26 18.85 23.08
CA ALA A 281 -6.86 18.43 21.80
C ALA A 281 -6.52 19.27 20.56
N GLY A 282 -5.94 20.47 20.72
CA GLY A 282 -5.48 21.35 19.65
C GLY A 282 -3.97 21.30 19.39
N HIS A 283 -3.23 20.39 20.04
CA HIS A 283 -1.77 20.32 19.90
C HIS A 283 -1.35 19.81 18.51
N GLN A 284 -0.32 20.43 17.92
CA GLN A 284 0.14 20.15 16.55
C GLN A 284 0.61 18.70 16.35
N ASP A 285 1.23 18.10 17.38
CA ASP A 285 1.62 16.68 17.35
C ASP A 285 0.46 15.72 17.12
N ILE A 286 -0.74 16.05 17.63
CA ILE A 286 -1.95 15.29 17.34
C ILE A 286 -2.28 15.43 15.85
N GLY A 287 -2.20 16.64 15.30
CA GLY A 287 -2.36 16.90 13.86
C GLY A 287 -1.41 16.09 12.98
N PHE A 288 -0.14 15.96 13.35
CA PHE A 288 0.84 15.14 12.61
C PHE A 288 0.46 13.66 12.59
N SER A 289 0.04 13.09 13.73
CA SER A 289 -0.36 11.69 13.81
C SER A 289 -1.68 11.43 13.08
N LEU A 290 -2.65 12.35 13.16
CA LEU A 290 -3.89 12.27 12.38
C LEU A 290 -3.62 12.29 10.88
N SER A 291 -2.75 13.19 10.41
CA SER A 291 -2.34 13.24 9.00
C SER A 291 -1.65 11.96 8.55
N ALA A 292 -0.76 11.39 9.38
CA ALA A 292 -0.06 10.15 9.05
C ALA A 292 -1.04 8.97 8.99
N LEU A 293 -2.02 8.91 9.90
CA LEU A 293 -3.06 7.88 9.92
C LEU A 293 -3.98 7.99 8.70
N GLY A 294 -4.42 9.21 8.39
CA GLY A 294 -5.19 9.49 7.17
C GLY A 294 -4.43 9.02 5.92
N PHE A 295 -3.13 9.31 5.83
CA PHE A 295 -2.29 8.87 4.72
C PHE A 295 -2.19 7.34 4.60
N ALA A 296 -1.96 6.65 5.71
CA ALA A 296 -1.87 5.18 5.71
C ALA A 296 -3.21 4.51 5.34
N LEU A 297 -4.34 5.04 5.81
CA LEU A 297 -5.68 4.54 5.49
C LEU A 297 -6.03 4.78 4.01
N ASP A 298 -5.80 6.00 3.54
CA ASP A 298 -6.11 6.41 2.17
C ASP A 298 -5.36 5.57 1.13
N ASN A 299 -4.05 5.39 1.31
CA ASN A 299 -3.23 4.62 0.39
C ASN A 299 -3.34 3.09 0.61
N SER A 300 -4.04 2.63 1.65
CA SER A 300 -4.42 1.21 1.79
C SER A 300 -5.85 0.89 1.30
N GLY A 301 -6.49 1.84 0.60
CA GLY A 301 -7.83 1.68 0.00
C GLY A 301 -8.98 2.15 0.89
N HIS A 302 -8.73 2.65 2.11
CA HIS A 302 -9.76 3.07 3.08
C HIS A 302 -9.98 4.60 3.04
N LYS A 303 -10.25 5.13 1.84
CA LYS A 303 -10.33 6.58 1.60
C LYS A 303 -11.45 7.29 2.36
N ASP A 304 -12.60 6.63 2.49
CA ASP A 304 -13.74 7.15 3.26
C ASP A 304 -13.39 7.28 4.76
N GLU A 305 -12.62 6.34 5.32
CA GLU A 305 -12.15 6.39 6.71
C GLU A 305 -11.05 7.43 6.93
N ALA A 306 -10.21 7.68 5.91
CA ALA A 306 -9.13 8.65 5.98
C ALA A 306 -9.63 10.11 6.08
N LEU A 307 -10.77 10.42 5.45
CA LEU A 307 -11.32 11.76 5.35
C LEU A 307 -11.45 12.49 6.70
N PRO A 308 -12.13 11.95 7.73
CA PRO A 308 -12.27 12.66 9.01
C PRO A 308 -10.94 12.92 9.72
N PHE A 309 -9.91 12.07 9.53
CA PHE A 309 -8.58 12.30 10.09
C PHE A 309 -7.87 13.47 9.41
N TYR A 310 -7.97 13.58 8.08
CA TYR A 310 -7.44 14.73 7.35
C TYR A 310 -8.18 16.03 7.68
N GLU A 311 -9.51 16.00 7.78
CA GLU A 311 -10.31 17.17 8.15
C GLU A 311 -9.92 17.68 9.54
N ARG A 312 -9.81 16.79 10.52
CA ARG A 312 -9.38 17.15 11.87
C ARG A 312 -7.92 17.65 11.92
N ALA A 313 -7.03 17.03 11.17
CA ALA A 313 -5.64 17.49 11.06
C ALA A 313 -5.56 18.89 10.45
N ALA A 314 -6.32 19.15 9.38
CA ALA A 314 -6.39 20.47 8.74
C ALA A 314 -6.91 21.53 9.70
N GLU A 315 -7.97 21.24 10.47
CA GLU A 315 -8.52 22.13 11.49
C GLU A 315 -7.46 22.51 12.55
N ILE A 316 -6.73 21.52 13.08
CA ILE A 316 -5.65 21.75 14.06
C ILE A 316 -4.56 22.66 13.45
N PHE A 317 -4.12 22.38 12.23
CA PHE A 317 -3.07 23.17 11.58
C PHE A 317 -3.53 24.57 11.17
N GLU A 318 -4.82 24.76 10.87
CA GLU A 318 -5.40 26.07 10.54
C GLU A 318 -5.58 26.94 11.78
N ASN A 319 -6.01 26.35 12.90
CA ASN A 319 -6.28 27.05 14.17
C ASN A 319 -5.05 27.22 15.07
N SER A 320 -3.92 26.61 14.73
CA SER A 320 -2.67 26.78 15.48
C SER A 320 -2.25 28.25 15.54
N SER A 321 -2.22 28.80 16.76
CA SER A 321 -1.78 30.17 17.05
C SER A 321 -0.26 30.29 17.21
N THR A 322 0.50 29.20 17.07
CA THR A 322 1.96 29.27 17.18
C THR A 322 2.53 29.96 15.95
N GLU A 323 3.44 30.93 16.14
CA GLU A 323 4.20 31.53 15.03
C GLU A 323 5.11 30.49 14.32
N ARG A 324 5.17 29.24 14.80
CA ARG A 324 5.68 28.08 14.07
C ARG A 324 4.84 27.85 12.81
N LYS A 325 5.24 28.54 11.73
CA LYS A 325 4.71 28.40 10.38
C LYS A 325 4.89 26.96 9.85
N GLU A 326 4.00 26.06 10.22
CA GLU A 326 4.02 24.67 9.78
C GLU A 326 3.48 24.52 8.36
N THR A 327 4.29 23.98 7.47
CA THR A 327 3.94 23.74 6.06
C THR A 327 3.08 22.50 5.87
N VAL A 328 3.08 21.57 6.82
CA VAL A 328 2.35 20.30 6.72
C VAL A 328 0.84 20.49 6.57
N GLY A 329 0.27 21.59 7.08
CA GLY A 329 -1.13 21.95 6.80
C GLY A 329 -1.44 22.05 5.30
N ALA A 330 -0.49 22.53 4.48
CA ALA A 330 -0.63 22.55 3.01
C ALA A 330 -0.69 21.12 2.44
N THR A 331 0.12 20.20 2.96
CA THR A 331 0.13 18.79 2.55
C THR A 331 -1.22 18.14 2.89
N VAL A 332 -1.77 18.37 4.09
CA VAL A 332 -3.08 17.84 4.49
C VAL A 332 -4.20 18.38 3.59
N ILE A 333 -4.22 19.68 3.32
CA ILE A 333 -5.18 20.29 2.38
C ILE A 333 -5.02 19.67 0.98
N GLY A 334 -3.79 19.39 0.56
CA GLY A 334 -3.50 18.66 -0.68
C GLY A 334 -4.08 17.24 -0.71
N GLN A 335 -4.08 16.52 0.41
CA GLN A 335 -4.72 15.20 0.51
C GLN A 335 -6.25 15.31 0.44
N LEU A 336 -6.85 16.32 1.08
CA LEU A 336 -8.29 16.60 0.95
C LEU A 336 -8.66 16.92 -0.51
N ALA A 337 -7.83 17.67 -1.24
CA ALA A 337 -8.03 17.94 -2.66
C ALA A 337 -8.03 16.65 -3.49
N ARG A 338 -7.10 15.75 -3.21
CA ARG A 338 -7.02 14.43 -3.85
C ARG A 338 -8.26 13.58 -3.58
N LEU A 339 -8.78 13.58 -2.34
CA LEU A 339 -10.05 12.91 -2.01
C LEU A 339 -11.25 13.54 -2.73
N ALA A 340 -11.27 14.86 -2.90
CA ALA A 340 -12.28 15.54 -3.71
C ALA A 340 -12.21 15.10 -5.18
N ALA A 341 -11.02 15.03 -5.77
CA ALA A 341 -10.82 14.52 -7.13
C ALA A 341 -11.26 13.06 -7.29
N TRP A 342 -10.93 12.18 -6.34
CA TRP A 342 -11.37 10.78 -6.32
C TRP A 342 -12.91 10.65 -6.30
N ARG A 343 -13.62 11.54 -5.60
CA ARG A 343 -15.09 11.64 -5.62
C ARG A 343 -15.66 12.26 -6.90
N GLY A 344 -14.82 12.81 -7.76
CA GLY A 344 -15.21 13.52 -8.98
C GLY A 344 -15.50 15.02 -8.79
N ASP A 345 -15.26 15.58 -7.61
CA ASP A 345 -15.43 17.02 -7.35
C ASP A 345 -14.16 17.79 -7.74
N LYS A 346 -14.02 18.03 -9.04
CA LYS A 346 -12.87 18.74 -9.63
C LYS A 346 -12.78 20.20 -9.19
N ALA A 347 -13.93 20.86 -8.96
CA ALA A 347 -13.96 22.26 -8.54
C ALA A 347 -13.43 22.41 -7.11
N GLN A 348 -13.89 21.55 -6.19
CA GLN A 348 -13.36 21.51 -4.82
C GLN A 348 -11.88 21.12 -4.81
N SER A 349 -11.46 20.13 -5.62
CA SER A 349 -10.05 19.76 -5.76
C SER A 349 -9.19 20.96 -6.13
N LEU A 350 -9.52 21.69 -7.21
CA LEU A 350 -8.77 22.85 -7.66
C LEU A 350 -8.68 23.93 -6.56
N ALA A 351 -9.81 24.27 -5.93
CA ALA A 351 -9.84 25.28 -4.87
C ALA A 351 -8.96 24.88 -3.67
N LEU A 352 -8.98 23.60 -3.28
CA LEU A 352 -8.12 23.08 -2.21
C LEU A 352 -6.65 23.05 -2.61
N ARG A 353 -6.30 22.73 -3.87
CA ARG A 353 -4.91 22.80 -4.35
C ARG A 353 -4.38 24.25 -4.38
N GLU A 354 -5.18 25.21 -4.81
CA GLU A 354 -4.83 26.63 -4.77
C GLU A 354 -4.60 27.10 -3.31
N LYS A 355 -5.51 26.71 -2.39
CA LYS A 355 -5.37 26.97 -0.95
C LYS A 355 -4.11 26.31 -0.37
N ALA A 356 -3.84 25.05 -0.72
CA ALA A 356 -2.64 24.34 -0.27
C ALA A 356 -1.37 25.08 -0.68
N LEU A 357 -1.25 25.49 -1.94
CA LEU A 357 -0.09 26.26 -2.40
C LEU A 357 0.02 27.62 -1.69
N GLN A 358 -1.10 28.32 -1.50
CA GLN A 358 -1.12 29.59 -0.78
C GLN A 358 -0.65 29.44 0.67
N VAL A 359 -1.18 28.44 1.40
CA VAL A 359 -0.77 28.12 2.77
C VAL A 359 0.70 27.73 2.80
N GLY A 360 1.14 26.87 1.87
CA GLY A 360 2.52 26.45 1.72
C GLY A 360 3.44 27.65 1.55
N ARG A 361 3.20 28.53 0.57
CA ARG A 361 4.02 29.73 0.32
C ARG A 361 4.00 30.73 1.48
N LYS A 362 2.85 30.89 2.15
CA LYS A 362 2.72 31.78 3.32
C LYS A 362 3.53 31.28 4.51
N ARG A 363 3.58 29.95 4.71
CA ARG A 363 4.18 29.33 5.89
C ARG A 363 5.63 28.89 5.68
N ALA A 364 6.01 28.53 4.46
CA ALA A 364 7.32 27.97 4.15
C ALA A 364 8.47 28.99 4.24
N ALA A 365 9.67 28.42 4.39
CA ALA A 365 10.93 29.12 4.41
C ALA A 365 11.27 29.98 3.22
N SER A 366 10.96 29.34 2.11
CA SER A 366 11.58 29.42 0.83
C SER A 366 10.58 28.78 -0.11
N ALA A 367 10.52 29.27 -1.34
CA ALA A 367 9.73 28.65 -2.39
C ALA A 367 10.18 27.20 -2.65
N GLU A 368 11.45 26.92 -2.35
CA GLU A 368 12.11 25.62 -2.51
C GLU A 368 11.74 24.56 -1.46
N HIS A 369 10.82 24.88 -0.56
CA HIS A 369 10.38 23.95 0.47
C HIS A 369 9.70 22.71 -0.15
N PRO A 370 9.99 21.47 0.28
CA PRO A 370 9.38 20.24 -0.25
C PRO A 370 7.85 20.26 -0.38
N ASP A 371 7.14 20.67 0.68
CA ASP A 371 5.68 20.82 0.67
C ASP A 371 5.17 21.90 -0.31
N VAL A 372 5.93 22.97 -0.55
CA VAL A 372 5.59 23.98 -1.58
C VAL A 372 5.76 23.37 -2.96
N LEU A 373 6.90 22.74 -3.24
CA LEU A 373 7.17 22.08 -4.51
C LEU A 373 6.13 20.99 -4.81
N LEU A 374 5.73 20.22 -3.80
CA LEU A 374 4.65 19.23 -3.92
C LEU A 374 3.30 19.89 -4.21
N ALA A 375 2.97 20.99 -3.53
CA ALA A 375 1.75 21.75 -3.80
C ALA A 375 1.75 22.35 -5.22
N GLU A 376 2.90 22.80 -5.72
CA GLU A 376 3.07 23.31 -7.08
C GLU A 376 2.88 22.22 -8.13
N VAL A 377 3.52 21.06 -7.99
CA VAL A 377 3.32 19.90 -8.89
C VAL A 377 1.86 19.48 -8.93
N ASN A 378 1.22 19.40 -7.76
CA ASN A 378 -0.18 19.01 -7.66
C ASN A 378 -1.14 20.06 -8.24
N LEU A 379 -0.88 21.35 -8.02
CA LEU A 379 -1.71 22.42 -8.62
C LEU A 379 -1.50 22.51 -10.13
N ALA A 380 -0.27 22.34 -10.61
CA ALA A 380 0.03 22.30 -12.02
C ALA A 380 -0.76 21.21 -12.75
N ARG A 381 -0.92 20.03 -12.13
CA ARG A 381 -1.80 18.97 -12.64
C ARG A 381 -3.24 19.45 -12.83
N GLU A 382 -3.82 20.11 -11.83
CA GLU A 382 -5.18 20.65 -11.95
C GLU A 382 -5.26 21.75 -13.02
N TYR A 383 -4.25 22.61 -13.13
CA TYR A 383 -4.17 23.61 -14.19
C TYR A 383 -4.10 22.98 -15.59
N ILE A 384 -3.34 21.90 -15.78
CA ILE A 384 -3.29 21.14 -17.03
C ILE A 384 -4.69 20.61 -17.38
N ALA A 385 -5.37 19.98 -16.42
CA ALA A 385 -6.73 19.48 -16.59
C ALA A 385 -7.74 20.59 -16.96
N ASN A 386 -7.50 21.81 -16.49
CA ASN A 386 -8.31 23.01 -16.81
C ASN A 386 -7.77 23.84 -17.99
N ARG A 387 -6.83 23.31 -18.78
CA ARG A 387 -6.19 23.98 -19.93
C ARG A 387 -5.46 25.30 -19.60
N ARG A 388 -5.12 25.53 -18.33
CA ARG A 388 -4.29 26.64 -17.84
C ARG A 388 -2.79 26.30 -17.97
N LEU A 389 -2.36 26.03 -19.21
CA LEU A 389 -1.04 25.42 -19.48
C LEU A 389 0.14 26.31 -19.12
N ASP A 390 0.04 27.63 -19.33
CA ASP A 390 1.14 28.54 -19.04
C ASP A 390 1.37 28.70 -17.53
N GLU A 391 0.28 28.77 -16.76
CA GLU A 391 0.35 28.79 -15.30
C GLU A 391 0.93 27.48 -14.75
N ALA A 392 0.54 26.34 -15.33
CA ALA A 392 1.12 25.05 -14.97
C ALA A 392 2.63 24.99 -15.29
N SER A 393 3.04 25.51 -16.45
CA SER A 393 4.46 25.54 -16.88
C SER A 393 5.32 26.27 -15.86
N VAL A 394 4.89 27.46 -15.40
CA VAL A 394 5.65 28.26 -14.41
C VAL A 394 5.87 27.48 -13.11
N LEU A 395 4.84 26.79 -12.61
CA LEU A 395 4.94 25.98 -11.41
C LEU A 395 5.87 24.78 -11.59
N LEU A 396 5.77 24.09 -12.73
CA LEU A 396 6.60 22.92 -13.03
C LEU A 396 8.05 23.26 -13.32
N ASP A 397 8.34 24.39 -13.96
CA ASP A 397 9.71 24.84 -14.23
C ASP A 397 10.47 25.05 -12.92
N HIS A 398 9.84 25.74 -11.95
CA HIS A 398 10.38 25.91 -10.61
C HIS A 398 10.51 24.56 -9.88
N ALA A 399 9.43 23.77 -9.82
CA ALA A 399 9.43 22.49 -9.09
C ALA A 399 10.43 21.47 -9.65
N ASN A 400 10.57 21.36 -10.97
CA ASN A 400 11.49 20.42 -11.61
C ASN A 400 12.95 20.84 -11.47
N ALA A 401 13.25 22.14 -11.57
CA ALA A 401 14.60 22.66 -11.30
C ALA A 401 15.03 22.38 -9.86
N ALA A 402 14.10 22.59 -8.92
CA ALA A 402 14.23 22.30 -7.51
C ALA A 402 14.47 20.81 -7.22
N PHE A 403 13.63 19.91 -7.76
CA PHE A 403 13.78 18.47 -7.53
C PHE A 403 15.06 17.88 -8.13
N ARG A 404 15.52 18.40 -9.28
CA ARG A 404 16.77 17.93 -9.92
C ARG A 404 17.98 18.00 -9.01
N GLN A 405 18.03 18.98 -8.10
CA GLN A 405 19.17 19.16 -7.19
C GLN A 405 19.02 18.37 -5.88
N ARG A 406 17.83 17.81 -5.61
CA ARG A 406 17.40 17.41 -4.26
C ARG A 406 16.94 15.97 -4.14
N ALA A 407 16.45 15.41 -5.23
CA ALA A 407 15.78 14.13 -5.25
C ALA A 407 16.49 13.18 -6.23
N LEU A 408 16.54 11.91 -5.86
CA LEU A 408 17.02 10.84 -6.74
C LEU A 408 16.20 10.81 -8.04
N ASP A 409 16.79 10.30 -9.12
CA ASP A 409 16.12 10.25 -10.43
C ASP A 409 14.83 9.44 -10.38
N ALA A 410 14.78 8.37 -9.58
CA ALA A 410 13.61 7.53 -9.37
C ALA A 410 12.62 8.06 -8.30
N ASN A 411 12.83 9.27 -7.77
CA ASN A 411 11.93 9.88 -6.80
C ASN A 411 10.56 10.15 -7.43
N PHE A 412 9.50 9.58 -6.85
CA PHE A 412 8.15 9.67 -7.39
C PHE A 412 7.67 11.11 -7.64
N ARG A 413 7.91 12.04 -6.70
CA ARG A 413 7.45 13.44 -6.81
C ARG A 413 8.16 14.17 -7.95
N ARG A 414 9.46 13.90 -8.13
CA ARG A 414 10.25 14.40 -9.26
C ARG A 414 9.73 13.85 -10.59
N LEU A 415 9.46 12.55 -10.66
CA LEU A 415 8.91 11.93 -11.86
C LEU A 415 7.54 12.51 -12.22
N CYS A 416 6.63 12.71 -11.26
CA CYS A 416 5.34 13.37 -11.50
C CYS A 416 5.51 14.76 -12.14
N GLY A 417 6.39 15.61 -11.58
CA GLY A 417 6.63 16.95 -12.12
C GLY A 417 7.15 16.95 -13.56
N LEU A 418 8.03 16.00 -13.89
CA LEU A 418 8.54 15.83 -15.26
C LEU A 418 7.45 15.32 -16.21
N ILE A 419 6.67 14.33 -15.78
CA ILE A 419 5.55 13.78 -16.56
C ILE A 419 4.47 14.84 -16.83
N PHE A 420 4.14 15.69 -15.86
CA PHE A 420 3.20 16.79 -16.06
C PHE A 420 3.74 17.86 -17.03
N ALA A 421 5.06 18.08 -17.06
CA ALA A 421 5.65 18.98 -18.06
C ALA A 421 5.49 18.40 -19.48
N GLU A 422 5.62 17.07 -19.63
CA GLU A 422 5.35 16.40 -20.90
C GLU A 422 3.86 16.41 -21.28
N GLN A 423 2.93 16.43 -20.31
CA GLN A 423 1.52 16.64 -20.60
C GLN A 423 1.27 18.02 -21.23
N ILE A 424 1.99 19.06 -20.77
CA ILE A 424 1.94 20.40 -21.39
C ILE A 424 2.48 20.36 -22.82
N ALA A 425 3.63 19.71 -23.04
CA ALA A 425 4.22 19.58 -24.38
C ALA A 425 3.27 18.85 -25.35
N ALA A 426 2.67 17.74 -24.91
CA ALA A 426 1.67 17.01 -25.68
C ALA A 426 0.42 17.86 -25.96
N ALA A 427 -0.07 18.61 -24.96
CA ALA A 427 -1.21 19.51 -25.12
C ALA A 427 -0.94 20.67 -26.09
N ARG A 428 0.33 21.06 -26.27
CA ARG A 428 0.80 22.04 -27.27
C ARG A 428 1.09 21.40 -28.64
N GLY A 429 0.90 20.09 -28.80
CA GLY A 429 1.00 19.37 -30.06
C GLY A 429 2.21 18.44 -30.21
N ASP A 430 3.19 18.45 -29.30
CA ASP A 430 4.37 17.56 -29.33
C ASP A 430 4.10 16.22 -28.63
N VAL A 431 3.13 15.45 -29.14
CA VAL A 431 2.70 14.20 -28.48
C VAL A 431 3.77 13.10 -28.60
N ALA A 432 4.38 12.94 -29.78
CA ALA A 432 5.40 11.91 -30.01
C ALA A 432 6.72 12.21 -29.27
N GLY A 433 7.13 13.49 -29.23
CA GLY A 433 8.28 13.91 -28.43
C GLY A 433 8.03 13.73 -26.93
N ALA A 434 6.83 14.08 -26.46
CA ALA A 434 6.42 13.87 -25.06
C ALA A 434 6.46 12.40 -24.65
N LEU A 435 5.98 11.48 -25.49
CA LEU A 435 6.11 10.04 -25.25
C LEU A 435 7.57 9.60 -25.16
N THR A 436 8.41 10.03 -26.11
CA THR A 436 9.83 9.65 -26.17
C THR A 436 10.56 10.08 -24.89
N ARG A 437 10.33 11.32 -24.44
CA ARG A 437 10.93 11.83 -23.19
C ARG A 437 10.34 11.15 -21.97
N THR A 438 9.04 10.85 -21.94
CA THR A 438 8.38 10.10 -20.86
C THR A 438 9.04 8.73 -20.65
N VAL A 439 9.29 7.96 -21.71
CA VAL A 439 9.97 6.67 -21.63
C VAL A 439 11.37 6.81 -21.03
N GLN A 440 12.11 7.87 -21.39
CA GLN A 440 13.44 8.15 -20.82
C GLN A 440 13.37 8.56 -19.35
N ILE A 441 12.40 9.41 -18.99
CA ILE A 441 12.16 9.87 -17.61
C ILE A 441 11.85 8.68 -16.71
N LEU A 442 11.06 7.70 -17.18
CA LEU A 442 10.66 6.53 -16.39
C LEU A 442 11.65 5.36 -16.44
N ALA A 443 12.72 5.44 -17.24
CA ALA A 443 13.71 4.38 -17.35
C ALA A 443 14.34 3.96 -16.00
N PRO A 444 14.69 4.87 -15.07
CA PRO A 444 15.21 4.50 -13.75
C PRO A 444 14.17 3.77 -12.89
N ALA A 445 12.91 4.22 -12.92
CA ALA A 445 11.80 3.57 -12.19
C ALA A 445 11.54 2.17 -12.75
N ARG A 446 11.53 2.03 -14.08
CA ARG A 446 11.43 0.73 -14.78
C ARG A 446 12.59 -0.19 -14.42
N ALA A 447 13.83 0.32 -14.43
CA ALA A 447 15.01 -0.47 -14.09
C ALA A 447 14.95 -0.99 -12.64
N ARG A 448 14.56 -0.12 -11.70
CA ARG A 448 14.37 -0.51 -10.29
C ARG A 448 13.24 -1.54 -10.13
N LEU A 449 12.13 -1.36 -10.83
CA LEU A 449 10.98 -2.27 -10.77
C LEU A 449 11.31 -3.66 -11.33
N LEU A 450 12.15 -3.73 -12.36
CA LEU A 450 12.58 -4.97 -13.01
C LEU A 450 13.91 -5.51 -12.48
N ASP A 451 14.51 -4.87 -11.47
CA ASP A 451 15.77 -5.32 -10.89
C ASP A 451 15.53 -6.63 -10.14
N ARG A 452 16.15 -7.70 -10.66
CA ARG A 452 16.00 -9.06 -10.14
C ARG A 452 16.65 -9.26 -8.77
N ALA A 453 17.47 -8.32 -8.29
CA ALA A 453 17.98 -8.32 -6.93
C ALA A 453 16.99 -7.72 -5.92
N THR A 454 15.95 -7.00 -6.37
CA THR A 454 14.97 -6.37 -5.49
C THR A 454 14.07 -7.42 -4.85
N PRO A 455 13.89 -7.42 -3.52
CA PRO A 455 12.97 -8.34 -2.84
C PRO A 455 11.55 -8.22 -3.38
N ARG A 456 10.83 -9.35 -3.49
CA ARG A 456 9.47 -9.41 -4.05
C ARG A 456 8.50 -8.42 -3.40
N GLY A 457 8.48 -8.36 -2.07
CA GLY A 457 7.62 -7.42 -1.35
C GLY A 457 7.92 -5.96 -1.68
N GLU A 458 9.18 -5.64 -1.98
CA GLU A 458 9.56 -4.31 -2.46
C GLU A 458 9.11 -4.06 -3.91
N VAL A 459 9.23 -5.05 -4.81
CA VAL A 459 8.71 -4.94 -6.20
C VAL A 459 7.22 -4.65 -6.21
N MET A 460 6.41 -5.37 -5.42
CA MET A 460 4.96 -5.16 -5.36
C MET A 460 4.62 -3.73 -4.93
N ARG A 461 5.34 -3.22 -3.94
CA ARG A 461 5.19 -1.85 -3.46
C ARG A 461 5.63 -0.81 -4.49
N LEU A 462 6.76 -1.02 -5.16
CA LEU A 462 7.24 -0.12 -6.21
C LEU A 462 6.26 -0.10 -7.39
N ALA A 463 5.65 -1.25 -7.73
CA ALA A 463 4.61 -1.32 -8.75
C ALA A 463 3.40 -0.46 -8.39
N GLU A 464 2.93 -0.53 -7.14
CA GLU A 464 1.85 0.33 -6.64
C GLU A 464 2.24 1.81 -6.67
N GLN A 465 3.45 2.14 -6.21
CA GLN A 465 3.97 3.52 -6.20
C GLN A 465 4.07 4.10 -7.62
N TYR A 466 4.52 3.31 -8.60
CA TYR A 466 4.73 3.78 -9.98
C TYR A 466 3.54 3.54 -10.90
N HIS A 467 2.45 2.91 -10.43
CA HIS A 467 1.24 2.62 -11.21
C HIS A 467 0.77 3.83 -12.02
N PHE A 468 0.56 4.95 -11.32
CA PHE A 468 0.13 6.22 -11.92
C PHE A 468 1.01 6.66 -13.10
N LEU A 469 2.34 6.58 -12.92
CA LEU A 469 3.29 7.05 -13.93
C LEU A 469 3.25 6.18 -15.20
N PHE A 470 3.08 4.87 -15.05
CA PHE A 470 2.96 3.96 -16.19
C PHE A 470 1.59 4.04 -16.88
N VAL A 471 0.50 4.31 -16.16
CA VAL A 471 -0.80 4.64 -16.80
C VAL A 471 -0.67 5.93 -17.61
N GLN A 472 0.04 6.93 -17.09
CA GLN A 472 0.33 8.16 -17.83
C GLN A 472 1.21 7.93 -19.07
N GLN A 473 2.21 7.04 -19.02
CA GLN A 473 2.95 6.62 -20.21
C GLN A 473 2.02 5.98 -21.25
N ALA A 474 1.09 5.12 -20.83
CA ALA A 474 0.10 4.52 -21.73
C ALA A 474 -0.81 5.58 -22.37
N ARG A 475 -1.14 6.66 -21.64
CA ARG A 475 -1.91 7.81 -22.15
C ARG A 475 -1.16 8.57 -23.24
N PHE A 476 0.13 8.87 -23.04
CA PHE A 476 0.95 9.47 -24.10
C PHE A 476 1.07 8.55 -25.31
N ALA A 477 1.22 7.25 -25.08
CA ALA A 477 1.27 6.25 -26.14
C ALA A 477 -0.04 6.18 -26.94
N ALA A 478 -1.19 6.30 -26.29
CA ALA A 478 -2.48 6.42 -26.95
C ALA A 478 -2.55 7.66 -27.86
N GLY A 479 -2.14 8.83 -27.34
CA GLY A 479 -2.10 10.09 -28.11
C GLY A 479 -1.12 10.06 -29.29
N ALA A 480 0.01 9.35 -29.15
CA ALA A 480 0.99 9.17 -30.21
C ALA A 480 0.64 8.03 -31.19
N ASN A 481 -0.46 7.31 -30.97
CA ASN A 481 -0.85 6.12 -31.71
C ASN A 481 0.24 5.02 -31.71
N ASP A 482 0.89 4.82 -30.56
CA ASP A 482 1.89 3.78 -30.32
C ASP A 482 1.34 2.70 -29.36
N PRO A 483 0.60 1.71 -29.88
CA PRO A 483 0.02 0.66 -29.04
C PRO A 483 1.07 -0.27 -28.43
N ALA A 484 2.31 -0.32 -28.95
CA ALA A 484 3.36 -1.16 -28.39
C ALA A 484 3.86 -0.57 -27.07
N GLN A 485 4.08 0.75 -27.03
CA GLN A 485 4.41 1.47 -25.81
C GLN A 485 3.26 1.42 -24.80
N ALA A 486 2.00 1.55 -25.25
CA ALA A 486 0.85 1.41 -24.37
C ALA A 486 0.77 -0.01 -23.75
N PHE A 487 1.05 -1.05 -24.54
CA PHE A 487 1.05 -2.44 -24.08
C PHE A 487 2.13 -2.72 -23.03
N GLU A 488 3.35 -2.22 -23.22
CA GLU A 488 4.42 -2.33 -22.22
C GLU A 488 4.06 -1.57 -20.94
N ALA A 489 3.60 -0.33 -21.07
CA ALA A 489 3.26 0.53 -19.94
C ALA A 489 2.12 -0.05 -19.08
N LEU A 490 1.06 -0.59 -19.70
CA LEU A 490 -0.05 -1.23 -18.96
C LEU A 490 0.37 -2.53 -18.27
N GLN A 491 1.35 -3.28 -18.80
CA GLN A 491 1.91 -4.43 -18.08
C GLN A 491 2.73 -3.99 -16.86
N LEU A 492 3.52 -2.91 -16.98
CA LEU A 492 4.29 -2.35 -15.88
C LEU A 492 3.38 -1.75 -14.78
N ALA A 493 2.31 -1.06 -15.18
CA ALA A 493 1.31 -0.54 -14.25
C ALA A 493 0.65 -1.66 -13.43
N ASN A 494 0.43 -2.83 -14.04
CA ASN A 494 -0.21 -3.97 -13.39
C ASN A 494 0.80 -5.04 -12.91
N LEU A 495 2.09 -4.70 -12.80
CA LEU A 495 3.14 -5.68 -12.52
C LEU A 495 2.99 -6.32 -11.14
N GLY A 496 2.46 -5.60 -10.14
CA GLY A 496 2.25 -6.12 -8.79
C GLY A 496 1.37 -7.38 -8.76
N ASP A 497 0.28 -7.38 -9.53
CA ASP A 497 -0.63 -8.52 -9.67
C ASP A 497 0.05 -9.70 -10.37
N LEU A 498 0.76 -9.40 -11.47
CA LEU A 498 1.49 -10.37 -12.27
C LEU A 498 2.62 -11.03 -11.45
N GLN A 499 3.37 -10.23 -10.69
CA GLN A 499 4.44 -10.65 -9.80
C GLN A 499 3.88 -11.55 -8.68
N SER A 500 2.73 -11.22 -8.11
CA SER A 500 2.07 -12.06 -7.11
C SER A 500 1.65 -13.42 -7.67
N ALA A 501 1.11 -13.45 -8.89
CA ALA A 501 0.73 -14.69 -9.56
C ALA A 501 1.96 -15.56 -9.85
N MET A 502 3.02 -14.97 -10.40
CA MET A 502 4.23 -15.68 -10.82
C MET A 502 5.08 -16.18 -9.64
N SER A 503 5.13 -15.42 -8.56
CA SER A 503 5.84 -15.84 -7.35
C SER A 503 5.19 -17.06 -6.70
N SER A 504 3.85 -17.12 -6.70
CA SER A 504 3.12 -18.30 -6.21
C SER A 504 3.48 -19.54 -7.01
N LEU A 505 3.65 -19.41 -8.33
CA LEU A 505 4.04 -20.48 -9.23
C LEU A 505 5.50 -20.95 -9.06
N ALA A 506 6.43 -20.02 -8.86
CA ALA A 506 7.85 -20.34 -8.70
C ALA A 506 8.16 -21.05 -7.36
N MET A 507 7.49 -20.63 -6.27
CA MET A 507 7.63 -21.25 -4.95
C MET A 507 7.27 -22.75 -5.00
N LEU A 508 6.31 -23.14 -5.85
CA LEU A 508 5.70 -24.47 -5.82
C LEU A 508 6.28 -25.43 -6.88
N ARG A 509 7.46 -25.10 -7.43
CA ARG A 509 8.15 -25.93 -8.42
C ARG A 509 8.91 -27.10 -7.75
N ASP A 510 8.73 -28.32 -8.27
CA ASP A 510 9.42 -29.53 -7.79
C ASP A 510 10.95 -29.34 -7.76
N GLY A 511 11.60 -29.73 -6.66
CA GLY A 511 13.06 -29.77 -6.51
C GLY A 511 13.67 -28.82 -5.48
N ASN A 512 12.87 -28.00 -4.79
CA ASN A 512 13.34 -27.00 -3.81
C ASN A 512 13.83 -27.59 -2.47
N GLY A 513 13.67 -28.90 -2.24
CA GLY A 513 14.05 -29.57 -0.99
C GLY A 513 13.01 -29.41 0.13
N ALA A 514 13.08 -30.28 1.15
CA ALA A 514 12.12 -30.31 2.25
C ALA A 514 12.14 -29.01 3.08
N GLU A 515 13.31 -28.39 3.26
CA GLU A 515 13.46 -27.16 4.02
C GLU A 515 12.79 -25.95 3.33
N ALA A 516 13.00 -25.76 2.03
CA ALA A 516 12.33 -24.69 1.29
C ALA A 516 10.81 -24.88 1.28
N THR A 517 10.34 -26.13 1.16
CA THR A 517 8.91 -26.47 1.22
C THR A 517 8.29 -26.09 2.57
N GLU A 518 9.03 -26.23 3.66
CA GLU A 518 8.61 -25.80 5.00
C GLU A 518 8.52 -24.27 5.10
N VAL A 519 9.53 -23.56 4.59
CA VAL A 519 9.58 -22.09 4.59
C VAL A 519 8.45 -21.49 3.75
N ILE A 520 8.15 -22.08 2.58
CA ILE A 520 7.00 -21.68 1.75
C ILE A 520 5.69 -21.83 2.54
N ARG A 521 5.52 -22.95 3.26
CA ARG A 521 4.30 -23.19 4.05
C ARG A 521 4.15 -22.17 5.19
N ARG A 522 5.23 -21.90 5.93
CA ARG A 522 5.24 -20.87 6.97
C ARG A 522 4.90 -19.51 6.39
N TYR A 523 5.51 -19.14 5.26
CA TYR A 523 5.20 -17.89 4.56
C TYR A 523 3.71 -17.78 4.21
N GLN A 524 3.13 -18.82 3.60
CA GLN A 524 1.71 -18.84 3.21
C GLN A 524 0.78 -18.72 4.41
N SER A 525 1.07 -19.46 5.49
CA SER A 525 0.32 -19.40 6.75
C SER A 525 0.35 -17.98 7.36
N LEU A 526 1.55 -17.38 7.44
CA LEU A 526 1.71 -16.02 7.96
C LEU A 526 0.97 -14.98 7.11
N ALA A 527 1.09 -15.05 5.78
CA ALA A 527 0.37 -14.14 4.87
C ALA A 527 -1.15 -14.20 5.07
N SER A 528 -1.67 -15.41 5.30
CA SER A 528 -3.09 -15.63 5.51
C SER A 528 -3.57 -15.18 6.90
N ASP A 529 -2.77 -15.41 7.95
CA ASP A 529 -3.03 -14.86 9.29
C ASP A 529 -3.06 -13.33 9.26
N GLY A 530 -2.13 -12.71 8.53
CA GLY A 530 -2.10 -11.27 8.32
C GLY A 530 -3.38 -10.76 7.65
N ALA A 531 -3.83 -11.43 6.58
CA ALA A 531 -5.06 -11.05 5.89
C ALA A 531 -6.33 -11.18 6.77
N ARG A 532 -6.39 -12.19 7.65
CA ARG A 532 -7.48 -12.36 8.63
C ARG A 532 -7.48 -11.24 9.67
N LEU A 533 -6.32 -10.95 10.25
CA LEU A 533 -6.17 -9.88 11.23
C LEU A 533 -6.51 -8.52 10.64
N ARG A 534 -6.16 -8.25 9.39
CA ARG A 534 -6.47 -6.99 8.71
C ARG A 534 -7.97 -6.79 8.46
N ARG A 535 -8.71 -7.84 8.10
CA ARG A 535 -10.18 -7.78 8.02
C ARG A 535 -10.82 -7.55 9.38
N THR A 536 -10.30 -8.19 10.42
CA THR A 536 -10.74 -7.97 11.80
C THR A 536 -10.46 -6.53 12.23
N LEU A 537 -9.28 -5.99 11.88
CA LEU A 537 -8.91 -4.60 12.12
C LEU A 537 -9.94 -3.66 11.51
N ASN A 538 -10.24 -3.82 10.21
CA ASN A 538 -11.20 -2.98 9.50
C ASN A 538 -12.58 -2.98 10.18
N ALA A 539 -13.06 -4.16 10.61
CA ALA A 539 -14.33 -4.27 11.34
C ALA A 539 -14.28 -3.59 12.73
N GLN A 540 -13.17 -3.67 13.46
CA GLN A 540 -13.02 -3.04 14.78
C GLN A 540 -12.79 -1.52 14.69
N VAL A 541 -12.13 -1.05 13.63
CA VAL A 541 -11.98 0.38 13.34
C VAL A 541 -13.34 1.00 13.04
N ALA A 542 -14.16 0.35 12.20
CA ALA A 542 -15.53 0.79 11.93
C ALA A 542 -16.42 0.79 13.20
N ALA A 543 -16.11 -0.06 14.17
CA ALA A 543 -16.80 -0.14 15.46
C ALA A 543 -16.25 0.82 16.55
N GLY A 544 -15.21 1.61 16.27
CA GLY A 544 -14.68 2.63 17.18
C GLY A 544 -13.93 2.12 18.43
N LYS A 545 -13.37 0.90 18.42
CA LYS A 545 -12.70 0.29 19.58
C LYS A 545 -11.17 0.38 19.53
N GLY A 546 -10.60 1.47 20.07
CA GLY A 546 -9.15 1.78 20.02
C GLY A 546 -8.19 0.71 20.57
N ASP A 547 -8.46 0.14 21.75
CA ASP A 547 -7.54 -0.83 22.38
C ASP A 547 -7.45 -2.16 21.62
N THR A 548 -8.59 -2.63 21.09
CA THR A 548 -8.65 -3.84 20.26
C THR A 548 -7.92 -3.64 18.93
N VAL A 549 -8.06 -2.44 18.34
CA VAL A 549 -7.35 -2.02 17.14
C VAL A 549 -5.84 -2.07 17.37
N ASN A 550 -5.33 -1.53 18.49
CA ASN A 550 -3.91 -1.55 18.83
C ASN A 550 -3.34 -2.97 19.08
N ALA A 551 -4.13 -3.88 19.64
CA ALA A 551 -3.71 -5.28 19.82
C ALA A 551 -3.61 -6.05 18.51
N ILE A 552 -4.62 -5.95 17.64
CA ILE A 552 -4.63 -6.55 16.29
C ILE A 552 -3.46 -6.02 15.45
N ASN A 553 -3.22 -4.73 15.57
CA ASN A 553 -2.14 -4.02 14.91
C ASN A 553 -0.74 -4.56 15.29
N ARG A 554 -0.46 -4.83 16.57
CA ARG A 554 0.80 -5.48 16.99
C ARG A 554 0.96 -6.87 16.39
N GLN A 555 -0.12 -7.64 16.34
CA GLN A 555 -0.10 -8.98 15.72
C GLN A 555 0.20 -8.91 14.21
N LEU A 556 -0.32 -7.89 13.52
CA LEU A 556 0.00 -7.64 12.11
C LEU A 556 1.48 -7.30 11.89
N GLU A 557 2.08 -6.50 12.77
CA GLU A 557 3.52 -6.19 12.70
C GLU A 557 4.39 -7.43 12.86
N GLU A 558 4.07 -8.28 13.84
CA GLU A 558 4.79 -9.54 14.07
C GLU A 558 4.69 -10.49 12.89
N ILE A 559 3.49 -10.61 12.30
CA ILE A 559 3.27 -11.43 11.12
C ILE A 559 4.07 -10.90 9.93
N ASP A 560 3.99 -9.61 9.65
CA ASP A 560 4.72 -8.99 8.54
C ASP A 560 6.25 -9.15 8.70
N ALA A 561 6.76 -9.08 9.93
CA ALA A 561 8.17 -9.32 10.21
C ALA A 561 8.58 -10.77 9.92
N LYS A 562 7.76 -11.74 10.34
CA LYS A 562 7.98 -13.16 10.05
C LYS A 562 7.88 -13.46 8.55
N ILE A 563 6.94 -12.82 7.83
CA ILE A 563 6.82 -12.95 6.37
C ILE A 563 8.13 -12.52 5.69
N ARG A 564 8.70 -11.36 6.07
CA ARG A 564 9.98 -10.91 5.53
C ARG A 564 11.13 -11.88 5.82
N GLN A 565 11.15 -12.45 7.02
CA GLN A 565 12.16 -13.43 7.39
C GLN A 565 12.06 -14.70 6.55
N GLU A 566 10.85 -15.23 6.34
CA GLU A 566 10.66 -16.39 5.47
C GLU A 566 10.98 -16.03 4.01
N ASP A 567 10.63 -14.84 3.51
CA ASP A 567 10.96 -14.38 2.15
C ASP A 567 12.49 -14.30 1.94
N ALA A 568 13.25 -13.79 2.92
CA ALA A 568 14.71 -13.78 2.89
C ALA A 568 15.29 -15.20 2.88
N ARG A 569 14.74 -16.10 3.71
CA ARG A 569 15.16 -17.50 3.79
C ARG A 569 14.85 -18.28 2.51
N LEU A 570 13.77 -17.94 1.79
CA LEU A 570 13.48 -18.50 0.47
C LEU A 570 14.50 -18.09 -0.59
N ALA A 571 14.95 -16.83 -0.53
CA ALA A 571 16.02 -16.35 -1.42
C ALA A 571 17.35 -17.08 -1.19
N GLU A 572 17.63 -17.52 0.04
CA GLU A 572 18.81 -18.34 0.38
C GLU A 572 18.66 -19.80 -0.05
N LEU A 573 17.48 -20.40 0.16
CA LEU A 573 17.24 -21.83 -0.03
C LEU A 573 17.00 -22.24 -1.49
N ILE A 574 16.51 -21.33 -2.33
CA ILE A 574 16.15 -21.62 -3.72
C ILE A 574 17.09 -20.86 -4.66
N PRO A 575 18.09 -21.53 -5.29
CA PRO A 575 19.01 -20.88 -6.22
C PRO A 575 18.27 -20.22 -7.39
N GLY A 576 18.48 -18.92 -7.56
CA GLY A 576 17.80 -18.14 -8.59
C GLY A 576 16.31 -17.89 -8.32
N TYR A 577 15.84 -18.00 -7.09
CA TYR A 577 14.46 -17.68 -6.69
C TYR A 577 14.01 -16.31 -7.22
N SER A 578 14.79 -15.25 -6.95
CA SER A 578 14.52 -13.90 -7.44
C SER A 578 14.56 -13.80 -8.98
N LEU A 579 15.37 -14.64 -9.64
CA LEU A 579 15.45 -14.73 -11.11
C LEU A 579 14.25 -15.46 -11.74
N GLN A 580 13.68 -16.44 -11.03
CA GLN A 580 12.55 -17.25 -11.50
C GLN A 580 11.20 -16.56 -11.26
N THR A 581 11.14 -15.63 -10.32
CA THR A 581 9.93 -14.83 -10.02
C THR A 581 9.85 -13.53 -10.79
N ALA A 582 10.95 -13.02 -11.36
CA ALA A 582 10.98 -11.74 -12.05
C ALA A 582 10.16 -11.78 -13.34
N VAL A 583 9.17 -10.90 -13.47
CA VAL A 583 8.34 -10.82 -14.67
C VAL A 583 8.80 -9.69 -15.57
N GLU A 584 9.17 -10.03 -16.79
CA GLU A 584 9.44 -9.02 -17.83
C GLU A 584 8.17 -8.80 -18.67
N PRO A 585 7.83 -7.53 -18.98
CA PRO A 585 6.74 -7.23 -19.90
C PRO A 585 6.94 -7.92 -21.24
N ALA A 586 5.89 -8.57 -21.75
CA ALA A 586 5.92 -9.15 -23.08
C ALA A 586 5.91 -8.06 -24.15
N ALA A 587 6.56 -8.33 -25.29
CA ALA A 587 6.41 -7.50 -26.48
C ALA A 587 5.00 -7.67 -27.08
N LEU A 588 4.41 -6.58 -27.60
CA LEU A 588 3.11 -6.61 -28.25
C LEU A 588 3.05 -7.66 -29.37
N SER A 589 4.12 -7.78 -30.16
CA SER A 589 4.21 -8.74 -31.26
C SER A 589 4.13 -10.20 -30.80
N ALA A 590 4.63 -10.52 -29.60
CA ALA A 590 4.48 -11.85 -29.01
C ALA A 590 3.03 -12.12 -28.58
N ALA A 591 2.35 -11.14 -27.99
CA ALA A 591 0.93 -11.25 -27.65
C ALA A 591 0.06 -11.42 -28.90
N GLN A 592 0.31 -10.66 -29.97
CA GLN A 592 -0.42 -10.79 -31.22
C GLN A 592 -0.23 -12.17 -31.87
N LYS A 593 1.00 -12.71 -31.84
CA LYS A 593 1.30 -14.08 -32.35
C LYS A 593 0.61 -15.17 -31.53
N ALA A 594 0.37 -14.93 -30.25
CA ALA A 594 -0.30 -15.88 -29.37
C ALA A 594 -1.83 -15.89 -29.54
N LEU A 595 -2.41 -14.87 -30.19
CA LEU A 595 -3.86 -14.77 -30.44
C LEU A 595 -4.23 -15.40 -31.78
N ALA A 596 -5.22 -16.28 -31.77
CA ALA A 596 -5.82 -16.81 -32.98
C ALA A 596 -6.76 -15.79 -33.64
N LYS A 597 -7.10 -16.03 -34.91
CA LYS A 597 -8.11 -15.22 -35.62
C LYS A 597 -9.45 -15.30 -34.88
N GLY A 598 -10.04 -14.15 -34.58
CA GLY A 598 -11.28 -14.06 -33.79
C GLY A 598 -11.07 -14.03 -32.27
N GLN A 599 -9.82 -13.94 -31.80
CA GLN A 599 -9.50 -13.64 -30.40
C GLN A 599 -9.11 -12.17 -30.22
N ALA A 600 -9.51 -11.60 -29.09
CA ALA A 600 -9.06 -10.30 -28.64
C ALA A 600 -8.64 -10.35 -27.17
N LEU A 601 -7.56 -9.64 -26.83
CA LEU A 601 -7.12 -9.39 -25.46
C LEU A 601 -7.42 -7.94 -25.10
N VAL A 602 -7.98 -7.68 -23.93
CA VAL A 602 -8.24 -6.34 -23.40
C VAL A 602 -7.49 -6.14 -22.09
N LEU A 603 -6.75 -5.03 -21.98
CA LEU A 603 -6.02 -4.61 -20.79
C LEU A 603 -6.51 -3.24 -20.32
N PHE A 604 -6.42 -3.00 -19.02
CA PHE A 604 -6.82 -1.75 -18.38
C PHE A 604 -5.69 -1.14 -17.57
N GLY A 605 -5.64 0.19 -17.53
CA GLY A 605 -4.89 0.97 -16.54
C GLY A 605 -5.78 2.09 -16.00
N GLN A 606 -5.80 2.28 -14.69
CA GLN A 606 -6.70 3.24 -14.04
C GLN A 606 -5.91 4.22 -13.17
N ASP A 607 -6.24 5.50 -13.27
CA ASP A 607 -5.74 6.52 -12.36
C ASP A 607 -6.85 7.54 -12.00
N GLU A 608 -6.44 8.68 -11.41
CA GLU A 608 -7.35 9.78 -11.09
C GLU A 608 -7.88 10.51 -12.35
N ASP A 609 -7.19 10.40 -13.49
CA ASP A 609 -7.55 11.06 -14.75
C ASP A 609 -8.52 10.20 -15.59
N GLY A 610 -8.54 8.88 -15.36
CA GLY A 610 -9.56 7.97 -15.86
C GLY A 610 -9.03 6.59 -16.17
N LEU A 611 -9.64 5.95 -17.18
CA LEU A 611 -9.30 4.61 -17.64
C LEU A 611 -8.59 4.67 -18.99
N ILE A 612 -7.48 3.95 -19.12
CA ILE A 612 -6.84 3.60 -20.40
C ILE A 612 -7.20 2.15 -20.71
N VAL A 613 -7.77 1.92 -21.89
CA VAL A 613 -8.18 0.60 -22.38
C VAL A 613 -7.38 0.27 -23.62
N LEU A 614 -6.74 -0.88 -23.64
CA LEU A 614 -6.02 -1.40 -24.80
C LEU A 614 -6.67 -2.71 -25.26
N ALA A 615 -7.11 -2.76 -26.52
CA ALA A 615 -7.53 -3.98 -27.18
C ALA A 615 -6.48 -4.45 -28.18
N VAL A 616 -6.06 -5.71 -28.08
CA VAL A 616 -5.09 -6.36 -28.96
C VAL A 616 -5.77 -7.53 -29.67
N THR A 617 -5.66 -7.58 -30.99
CA THR A 617 -6.00 -8.74 -31.81
C THR A 617 -4.76 -9.24 -32.54
N ALA A 618 -4.85 -10.38 -33.21
CA ALA A 618 -3.77 -10.89 -34.06
C ALA A 618 -3.29 -9.89 -35.13
N GLU A 619 -4.16 -8.95 -35.56
CA GLU A 619 -3.90 -8.05 -36.68
C GLU A 619 -3.62 -6.60 -36.25
N LYS A 620 -4.20 -6.14 -35.14
CA LYS A 620 -4.11 -4.74 -34.73
C LYS A 620 -4.17 -4.58 -33.22
N ALA A 621 -3.74 -3.42 -32.74
CA ALA A 621 -3.91 -3.00 -31.36
C ALA A 621 -4.50 -1.58 -31.35
N VAL A 622 -5.45 -1.33 -30.46
CA VAL A 622 -6.20 -0.08 -30.36
C VAL A 622 -6.22 0.36 -28.90
N VAL A 623 -5.78 1.58 -28.65
CA VAL A 623 -5.83 2.21 -27.32
C VAL A 623 -6.95 3.24 -27.31
N ALA A 624 -7.66 3.35 -26.20
CA ALA A 624 -8.67 4.37 -26.00
C ALA A 624 -8.73 4.81 -24.53
N GLU A 625 -9.18 6.04 -24.31
CA GLU A 625 -9.37 6.59 -22.98
C GLU A 625 -10.86 6.64 -22.64
N SER A 626 -11.18 6.54 -21.35
CA SER A 626 -12.52 6.79 -20.81
C SER A 626 -12.42 7.67 -19.56
N ALA A 627 -13.06 8.83 -19.62
CA ALA A 627 -13.01 9.81 -18.53
C ALA A 627 -14.02 9.42 -17.44
N ILE A 628 -13.52 8.84 -16.35
CA ILE A 628 -14.32 8.50 -15.18
C ILE A 628 -13.46 8.56 -13.93
N ALA A 629 -13.93 9.26 -12.89
CA ALA A 629 -13.25 9.26 -11.61
C ALA A 629 -13.39 7.88 -10.93
N PRO A 630 -12.43 7.46 -10.10
CA PRO A 630 -12.47 6.12 -9.50
C PRO A 630 -13.73 5.85 -8.65
N ARG A 631 -14.17 6.78 -7.78
CA ARG A 631 -15.34 6.53 -6.91
C ARG A 631 -16.64 6.31 -7.69
N PRO A 632 -17.04 7.15 -8.65
CA PRO A 632 -18.21 6.87 -9.49
C PRO A 632 -18.16 5.50 -10.17
N MET A 633 -16.99 5.07 -10.68
CA MET A 633 -16.86 3.74 -11.28
C MET A 633 -17.10 2.63 -10.25
N LEU A 634 -16.52 2.76 -9.05
CA LEU A 634 -16.73 1.81 -7.97
C LEU A 634 -18.20 1.75 -7.52
N GLU A 635 -18.89 2.88 -7.47
CA GLU A 635 -20.33 2.90 -7.16
C GLU A 635 -21.17 2.20 -8.24
N LEU A 636 -20.80 2.30 -9.52
CA LEU A 636 -21.44 1.51 -10.57
C LEU A 636 -21.19 0.01 -10.41
N ILE A 637 -19.94 -0.38 -10.09
CA ILE A 637 -19.58 -1.78 -9.81
C ILE A 637 -20.38 -2.29 -8.61
N LYS A 638 -20.42 -1.54 -7.51
CA LYS A 638 -21.19 -1.88 -6.31
C LYS A 638 -22.69 -2.00 -6.57
N ARG A 639 -23.28 -1.09 -7.36
CA ARG A 639 -24.71 -1.16 -7.73
C ARG A 639 -25.01 -2.41 -8.56
N MET A 640 -24.21 -2.70 -9.58
CA MET A 640 -24.36 -3.90 -10.39
C MET A 640 -24.22 -5.16 -9.52
N ARG A 641 -23.15 -5.26 -8.72
CA ARG A 641 -22.90 -6.40 -7.82
C ARG A 641 -23.98 -6.54 -6.75
N GLY A 642 -24.37 -5.46 -6.08
CA GLY A 642 -25.42 -5.49 -5.07
C GLY A 642 -26.78 -5.95 -5.63
N SER A 643 -27.08 -5.65 -6.89
CA SER A 643 -28.29 -6.18 -7.55
C SER A 643 -28.22 -7.70 -7.82
N ILE A 644 -27.02 -8.24 -8.05
CA ILE A 644 -26.78 -9.69 -8.13
C ILE A 644 -26.99 -10.33 -6.76
N ASP A 645 -26.42 -9.75 -5.70
CA ASP A 645 -26.51 -10.27 -4.33
C ASP A 645 -27.97 -10.30 -3.85
N LEU A 646 -28.76 -9.26 -4.13
CA LEU A 646 -30.20 -9.25 -3.88
C LEU A 646 -30.95 -10.31 -4.70
N GLY A 647 -30.51 -10.55 -5.94
CA GLY A 647 -31.00 -11.63 -6.78
C GLY A 647 -30.74 -13.00 -6.16
N LEU A 648 -29.59 -13.23 -5.54
CA LEU A 648 -29.25 -14.49 -4.87
C LEU A 648 -30.19 -14.76 -3.70
N VAL A 649 -30.40 -13.76 -2.84
CA VAL A 649 -31.31 -13.86 -1.68
C VAL A 649 -32.74 -14.19 -2.12
N ASN A 650 -33.17 -13.68 -3.26
CA ASN A 650 -34.53 -13.82 -3.78
C ASN A 650 -34.68 -14.91 -4.86
N ASN A 651 -33.74 -15.86 -4.99
CA ASN A 651 -33.78 -16.93 -6.00
C ASN A 651 -33.99 -16.42 -7.45
N GLY A 652 -33.39 -15.29 -7.78
CA GLY A 652 -33.47 -14.65 -9.10
C GLY A 652 -34.76 -13.88 -9.37
N ALA A 653 -35.59 -13.63 -8.35
CA ALA A 653 -36.81 -12.81 -8.46
C ALA A 653 -36.59 -11.31 -8.16
N GLY A 654 -35.33 -10.87 -8.07
CA GLY A 654 -34.94 -9.49 -7.79
C GLY A 654 -34.76 -8.62 -9.04
N ARG A 655 -34.57 -7.31 -8.81
CA ARG A 655 -34.19 -6.35 -9.85
C ARG A 655 -32.69 -6.45 -10.13
N PHE A 656 -32.31 -6.41 -11.41
CA PHE A 656 -30.91 -6.27 -11.83
C PHE A 656 -30.66 -4.87 -12.40
N ASP A 657 -29.65 -4.14 -11.91
CA ASP A 657 -29.37 -2.75 -12.33
C ASP A 657 -28.72 -2.71 -13.72
N ARG A 658 -29.54 -2.89 -14.76
CA ARG A 658 -29.10 -2.90 -16.17
C ARG A 658 -28.55 -1.55 -16.62
N LYS A 659 -29.00 -0.47 -15.99
CA LYS A 659 -28.48 0.88 -16.26
C LYS A 659 -27.02 0.98 -15.82
N ALA A 660 -26.71 0.57 -14.59
CA ALA A 660 -25.32 0.52 -14.11
C ALA A 660 -24.45 -0.41 -14.97
N ALA A 661 -24.97 -1.58 -15.35
CA ALA A 661 -24.25 -2.52 -16.22
C ALA A 661 -23.99 -1.97 -17.64
N PHE A 662 -24.91 -1.17 -18.19
CA PHE A 662 -24.74 -0.49 -19.48
C PHE A 662 -23.74 0.66 -19.40
N GLU A 663 -23.82 1.48 -18.35
CA GLU A 663 -22.86 2.58 -18.11
C GLU A 663 -21.44 2.03 -17.93
N LEU A 664 -21.28 0.95 -17.17
CA LEU A 664 -19.99 0.24 -17.04
C LEU A 664 -19.48 -0.28 -18.37
N TYR A 665 -20.33 -0.89 -19.20
CA TYR A 665 -19.92 -1.35 -20.53
C TYR A 665 -19.40 -0.21 -21.39
N GLN A 666 -20.06 0.94 -21.39
CA GLN A 666 -19.65 2.10 -22.19
C GLN A 666 -18.28 2.65 -21.74
N LEU A 667 -18.00 2.60 -20.45
CA LEU A 667 -16.73 3.04 -19.85
C LEU A 667 -15.60 2.04 -20.08
N LEU A 668 -15.85 0.75 -19.89
CA LEU A 668 -14.84 -0.31 -20.03
C LEU A 668 -14.55 -0.63 -21.50
N PHE A 669 -15.52 -0.41 -22.39
CA PHE A 669 -15.38 -0.62 -23.83
C PHE A 669 -15.82 0.65 -24.57
N PRO A 670 -14.97 1.69 -24.63
CA PRO A 670 -15.26 2.88 -25.43
C PRO A 670 -15.36 2.54 -26.92
N ALA A 671 -15.93 3.44 -27.74
CA ALA A 671 -16.28 3.16 -29.13
C ALA A 671 -15.13 2.56 -30.00
N PRO A 672 -13.87 3.06 -29.93
CA PRO A 672 -12.76 2.47 -30.68
C PRO A 672 -12.49 1.00 -30.28
N ILE A 673 -12.61 0.70 -28.99
CA ILE A 673 -12.42 -0.64 -28.44
C ILE A 673 -13.55 -1.57 -28.88
N ARG A 674 -14.82 -1.12 -28.82
CA ARG A 674 -15.96 -1.90 -29.33
C ARG A 674 -15.78 -2.26 -30.80
N GLN A 675 -15.30 -1.31 -31.61
CA GLN A 675 -15.02 -1.56 -33.02
C GLN A 675 -13.84 -2.52 -33.23
N ALA A 676 -12.84 -2.50 -32.35
CA ALA A 676 -11.71 -3.43 -32.41
C ALA A 676 -12.12 -4.88 -32.07
N ILE A 677 -12.99 -5.07 -31.07
CA ILE A 677 -13.39 -6.39 -30.59
C ILE A 677 -14.63 -6.96 -31.30
N LYS A 678 -15.34 -6.18 -32.11
CA LYS A 678 -16.61 -6.59 -32.77
C LYS A 678 -16.54 -7.94 -33.49
N ALA A 679 -15.41 -8.25 -34.12
CA ALA A 679 -15.19 -9.50 -34.86
C ALA A 679 -14.50 -10.60 -34.03
N ALA A 680 -14.37 -10.42 -32.72
CA ALA A 680 -13.68 -11.34 -31.83
C ALA A 680 -14.69 -12.11 -30.96
N PRO A 681 -15.21 -13.27 -31.41
CA PRO A 681 -16.10 -14.09 -30.59
C PRO A 681 -15.45 -14.62 -29.30
N ASP A 682 -14.12 -14.63 -29.17
CA ASP A 682 -13.40 -15.00 -27.93
C ASP A 682 -12.69 -13.75 -27.38
N LEU A 683 -13.17 -13.27 -26.23
CA LEU A 683 -12.73 -12.05 -25.58
C LEU A 683 -12.01 -12.38 -24.27
N ARG A 684 -10.71 -12.08 -24.24
CA ARG A 684 -9.82 -12.29 -23.10
C ARG A 684 -9.62 -10.98 -22.37
N ILE A 685 -9.93 -10.92 -21.08
CA ILE A 685 -9.96 -9.66 -20.32
C ILE A 685 -8.97 -9.75 -19.15
N LEU A 686 -7.89 -8.97 -19.22
CA LEU A 686 -6.95 -8.81 -18.11
C LEU A 686 -7.38 -7.59 -17.29
N ALA A 687 -8.12 -7.84 -16.23
CA ALA A 687 -8.76 -6.82 -15.39
C ALA A 687 -8.07 -6.74 -14.02
N PRO A 688 -7.41 -5.62 -13.66
CA PRO A 688 -6.78 -5.46 -12.35
C PRO A 688 -7.79 -5.08 -11.25
N GLY A 689 -7.45 -5.39 -10.01
CA GLY A 689 -8.16 -4.93 -8.80
C GLY A 689 -9.66 -5.20 -8.80
N GLY A 690 -10.47 -4.20 -8.44
CA GLY A 690 -11.92 -4.32 -8.33
C GLY A 690 -12.66 -4.70 -9.63
N LEU A 691 -12.01 -4.55 -10.80
CA LEU A 691 -12.59 -4.98 -12.08
C LEU A 691 -12.61 -6.51 -12.23
N ALA A 692 -11.72 -7.22 -11.54
CA ALA A 692 -11.66 -8.68 -11.58
C ALA A 692 -12.91 -9.36 -11.01
N ALA A 693 -13.62 -8.67 -10.11
CA ALA A 693 -14.85 -9.15 -9.49
C ALA A 693 -16.09 -9.01 -10.40
N LEU A 694 -15.96 -8.37 -11.57
CA LEU A 694 -17.07 -8.14 -12.48
C LEU A 694 -17.40 -9.40 -13.30
N PRO A 695 -18.68 -9.84 -13.32
CA PRO A 695 -19.14 -10.81 -14.29
C PRO A 695 -19.30 -10.12 -15.64
N PHE A 696 -18.20 -9.96 -16.40
CA PHE A 696 -18.18 -9.25 -17.69
C PHE A 696 -19.23 -9.77 -18.68
N SER A 697 -19.57 -11.06 -18.64
CA SER A 697 -20.64 -11.68 -19.44
C SER A 697 -22.01 -11.03 -19.23
N ALA A 698 -22.28 -10.49 -18.03
CA ALA A 698 -23.51 -9.81 -17.64
C ALA A 698 -23.49 -8.29 -17.85
N LEU A 699 -22.45 -7.74 -18.49
CA LEU A 699 -22.48 -6.37 -18.96
C LEU A 699 -23.54 -6.21 -20.07
N VAL A 700 -24.16 -5.03 -20.10
CA VAL A 700 -25.23 -4.72 -21.04
C VAL A 700 -24.65 -3.89 -22.18
N THR A 701 -24.84 -4.30 -23.43
CA THR A 701 -24.18 -3.70 -24.61
C THR A 701 -25.04 -2.65 -25.34
N GLN A 702 -26.33 -2.57 -25.01
CA GLN A 702 -27.29 -1.60 -25.55
C GLN A 702 -28.18 -1.03 -24.45
N ALA A 703 -28.70 0.19 -24.63
CA ALA A 703 -29.56 0.82 -23.63
C ALA A 703 -30.74 -0.13 -23.27
N PRO A 704 -30.93 -0.46 -21.98
CA PRO A 704 -31.94 -1.43 -21.59
C PRO A 704 -33.36 -0.86 -21.71
N GLU A 705 -34.30 -1.69 -22.16
CA GLU A 705 -35.73 -1.37 -22.24
C GLU A 705 -36.56 -2.23 -21.28
N GLY A 706 -37.72 -1.73 -20.86
CA GLY A 706 -38.62 -2.42 -19.91
C GLY A 706 -38.15 -2.39 -18.45
N ALA A 707 -38.85 -3.10 -17.57
CA ALA A 707 -38.56 -3.11 -16.13
C ALA A 707 -37.42 -4.09 -15.75
N ASP A 708 -36.61 -3.71 -14.76
CA ASP A 708 -35.40 -4.43 -14.33
C ASP A 708 -35.66 -5.72 -13.53
N ASP A 709 -36.89 -5.96 -13.12
CA ASP A 709 -37.37 -7.20 -12.51
C ASP A 709 -38.18 -8.08 -13.47
N ALA A 710 -38.57 -7.56 -14.64
CA ALA A 710 -39.40 -8.29 -15.58
C ALA A 710 -38.59 -9.37 -16.30
N PRO A 711 -38.91 -10.67 -16.17
CA PRO A 711 -38.12 -11.75 -16.75
C PRO A 711 -38.04 -11.70 -18.28
N ALA A 712 -39.06 -11.15 -18.95
CA ALA A 712 -39.04 -10.95 -20.41
C ALA A 712 -38.04 -9.85 -20.82
N ALA A 713 -38.02 -8.73 -20.09
CA ALA A 713 -37.09 -7.63 -20.34
C ALA A 713 -35.63 -8.05 -20.10
N LEU A 714 -35.39 -8.80 -19.02
CA LEU A 714 -34.07 -9.37 -18.72
C LEU A 714 -33.59 -10.34 -19.82
N ARG A 715 -34.47 -11.22 -20.33
CA ARG A 715 -34.11 -12.13 -21.43
C ARG A 715 -33.83 -11.43 -22.76
N ASN A 716 -34.53 -10.34 -23.03
CA ASN A 716 -34.36 -9.54 -24.24
C ASN A 716 -33.21 -8.52 -24.13
N THR A 717 -32.56 -8.42 -22.98
CA THR A 717 -31.43 -7.51 -22.80
C THR A 717 -30.24 -7.96 -23.65
N HIS A 718 -29.56 -7.00 -24.29
CA HIS A 718 -28.36 -7.29 -25.06
C HIS A 718 -27.15 -7.46 -24.13
N TRP A 719 -26.87 -8.69 -23.74
CA TRP A 719 -25.74 -9.04 -22.87
C TRP A 719 -24.43 -9.15 -23.67
N LEU A 720 -23.29 -8.84 -23.05
CA LEU A 720 -21.97 -9.06 -23.66
C LEU A 720 -21.76 -10.53 -24.05
N ALA A 721 -22.30 -11.45 -23.24
CA ALA A 721 -22.31 -12.89 -23.53
C ALA A 721 -23.04 -13.27 -24.82
N LEU A 722 -23.89 -12.40 -25.40
CA LEU A 722 -24.52 -12.67 -26.69
C LEU A 722 -23.54 -12.57 -27.85
N ASP A 723 -22.47 -11.78 -27.71
CA ASP A 723 -21.51 -11.51 -28.78
C ASP A 723 -20.16 -12.19 -28.52
N HIS A 724 -19.74 -12.27 -27.26
CA HIS A 724 -18.40 -12.68 -26.88
C HIS A 724 -18.41 -13.80 -25.82
N ALA A 725 -17.59 -14.83 -26.05
CA ALA A 725 -17.17 -15.80 -25.05
C ALA A 725 -16.06 -15.16 -24.21
N VAL A 726 -16.33 -14.94 -22.93
CA VAL A 726 -15.41 -14.19 -22.07
C VAL A 726 -14.52 -15.14 -21.27
N SER A 727 -13.23 -14.83 -21.22
CA SER A 727 -12.26 -15.47 -20.34
C SER A 727 -11.28 -14.47 -19.75
N VAL A 728 -10.63 -14.86 -18.67
CA VAL A 728 -9.79 -13.97 -17.88
C VAL A 728 -8.38 -14.58 -17.77
N PRO A 729 -7.42 -14.16 -18.61
CA PRO A 729 -6.07 -14.71 -18.61
C PRO A 729 -5.24 -14.22 -17.40
N LEU A 730 -4.23 -14.98 -17.02
CA LEU A 730 -3.31 -14.64 -15.92
C LEU A 730 -2.19 -13.68 -16.34
N ALA A 731 -1.85 -13.68 -17.63
CA ALA A 731 -0.80 -12.87 -18.22
C ALA A 731 -1.17 -12.50 -19.65
N ALA A 732 -0.55 -11.44 -20.17
CA ALA A 732 -0.81 -10.98 -21.54
C ALA A 732 -0.31 -11.95 -22.62
N THR A 733 0.60 -12.85 -22.26
CA THR A 733 1.06 -13.98 -23.07
C THR A 733 0.88 -15.29 -22.32
N PRO A 734 0.67 -16.42 -23.01
CA PRO A 734 0.62 -17.73 -22.36
C PRO A 734 1.86 -17.99 -21.51
N LEU A 735 1.66 -18.54 -20.31
CA LEU A 735 2.76 -18.95 -19.43
C LEU A 735 3.51 -20.16 -20.03
N PRO A 736 4.82 -20.30 -19.79
CA PRO A 736 5.60 -21.45 -20.28
C PRO A 736 4.98 -22.78 -19.81
N GLN A 737 4.61 -23.65 -20.74
CA GLN A 737 4.01 -24.96 -20.44
C GLN A 737 5.07 -26.06 -20.34
N ARG A 738 4.84 -27.08 -19.50
CA ARG A 738 5.57 -28.36 -19.60
C ARG A 738 5.22 -29.00 -20.95
N ALA A 739 6.23 -29.47 -21.68
CA ALA A 739 6.02 -30.15 -22.96
C ALA A 739 5.20 -31.44 -22.76
N GLY A 740 3.91 -31.40 -23.07
CA GLY A 740 3.01 -32.55 -23.00
C GLY A 740 2.91 -33.23 -24.36
N GLY A 741 3.25 -34.53 -24.44
CA GLY A 741 2.93 -35.37 -25.59
C GLY A 741 1.42 -35.57 -25.76
N LYS A 742 0.97 -36.11 -26.89
CA LYS A 742 -0.44 -36.52 -27.10
C LYS A 742 -0.85 -37.48 -25.96
N ARG A 743 -1.71 -37.01 -25.06
CA ARG A 743 -2.22 -37.77 -23.90
C ARG A 743 -3.69 -38.12 -24.09
N GLU A 744 -4.08 -39.23 -23.50
CA GLU A 744 -5.48 -39.63 -23.39
C GLU A 744 -6.19 -38.69 -22.41
N VAL A 745 -7.37 -38.19 -22.78
CA VAL A 745 -8.14 -37.26 -21.95
C VAL A 745 -8.86 -38.06 -20.87
N THR A 746 -8.54 -37.80 -19.62
CA THR A 746 -8.97 -38.53 -18.43
C THR A 746 -9.65 -37.59 -17.45
N PHE A 747 -10.58 -38.13 -16.65
CA PHE A 747 -11.38 -37.35 -15.72
C PHE A 747 -11.21 -37.83 -14.28
N ALA A 748 -11.05 -36.88 -13.36
CA ALA A 748 -11.14 -37.10 -11.93
C ALA A 748 -12.22 -36.20 -11.32
N GLY A 749 -13.18 -36.80 -10.62
CA GLY A 749 -14.26 -36.10 -9.93
C GLY A 749 -14.18 -36.33 -8.43
N ILE A 750 -14.12 -35.26 -7.65
CA ILE A 750 -14.04 -35.27 -6.19
C ILE A 750 -15.20 -34.46 -5.62
N GLY A 751 -15.97 -35.00 -4.68
CA GLY A 751 -17.00 -34.20 -4.01
C GLY A 751 -18.18 -35.00 -3.47
N ALA A 752 -19.29 -34.30 -3.26
CA ALA A 752 -20.43 -34.80 -2.49
C ALA A 752 -20.01 -35.44 -1.15
N PRO A 753 -19.27 -34.71 -0.30
CA PRO A 753 -18.83 -35.24 0.99
C PRO A 753 -20.02 -35.61 1.88
N ILE A 754 -19.80 -36.54 2.82
CA ILE A 754 -20.81 -36.92 3.81
C ILE A 754 -20.89 -35.82 4.87
N LEU A 755 -21.95 -35.01 4.77
CA LEU A 755 -22.25 -33.90 5.66
C LEU A 755 -23.68 -34.06 6.24
N GLY A 756 -24.22 -33.00 6.84
CA GLY A 756 -25.51 -32.99 7.52
C GLY A 756 -26.70 -33.03 6.55
N GLN A 757 -27.91 -33.20 7.11
CA GLN A 757 -29.14 -33.32 6.31
C GLN A 757 -29.28 -32.18 5.27
N PRO A 758 -29.71 -32.47 4.04
CA PRO A 758 -29.90 -31.45 3.01
C PRO A 758 -31.02 -30.49 3.42
N VAL A 759 -30.70 -29.21 3.63
CA VAL A 759 -31.67 -28.16 3.98
C VAL A 759 -31.85 -27.21 2.79
N ARG A 760 -33.07 -26.72 2.56
CA ARG A 760 -33.34 -25.65 1.56
C ARG A 760 -32.52 -24.40 1.90
N LEU A 761 -31.84 -23.88 0.89
CA LEU A 761 -30.61 -23.06 0.88
C LEU A 761 -30.58 -21.71 1.65
N ALA A 762 -31.44 -21.41 2.63
CA ALA A 762 -31.53 -20.05 3.17
C ALA A 762 -31.52 -19.85 4.70
N THR A 763 -31.65 -20.87 5.55
CA THR A 763 -31.99 -20.57 6.97
C THR A 763 -31.25 -21.34 8.07
N ARG A 764 -30.23 -22.16 7.76
CA ARG A 764 -29.44 -22.84 8.82
C ARG A 764 -27.91 -22.82 8.72
N ALA A 765 -27.30 -22.28 7.65
CA ALA A 765 -25.85 -22.06 7.62
C ALA A 765 -25.40 -20.81 8.42
N ALA A 766 -26.30 -19.83 8.58
CA ALA A 766 -26.01 -18.55 9.22
C ALA A 766 -25.60 -18.61 10.72
N PRO A 767 -26.08 -19.55 11.56
CA PRO A 767 -25.63 -19.67 12.96
C PRO A 767 -24.25 -20.33 13.12
N LEU A 768 -23.88 -21.29 12.26
CA LEU A 768 -22.58 -21.98 12.30
C LEU A 768 -21.43 -21.10 11.77
N LEU A 769 -21.70 -20.30 10.73
CA LEU A 769 -20.80 -19.23 10.29
C LEU A 769 -20.60 -18.14 11.36
N ARG A 770 -21.47 -18.07 12.39
CA ARG A 770 -21.32 -17.15 13.54
C ARG A 770 -20.58 -17.76 14.73
N SER A 771 -20.51 -19.09 14.87
CA SER A 771 -19.81 -19.75 15.99
C SER A 771 -18.30 -19.88 15.74
N GLY A 772 -17.88 -19.96 14.47
CA GLY A 772 -16.47 -19.96 14.08
C GLY A 772 -15.72 -21.29 14.32
N ASP A 773 -16.44 -22.38 14.57
CA ASP A 773 -15.91 -23.73 14.85
C ASP A 773 -15.64 -24.50 13.54
N THR A 774 -14.41 -24.98 13.34
CA THR A 774 -13.97 -25.79 12.17
C THR A 774 -13.74 -27.26 12.51
N SER A 775 -14.16 -27.72 13.69
CA SER A 775 -14.03 -29.13 14.07
C SER A 775 -14.73 -30.05 13.06
N THR A 776 -14.29 -31.30 12.96
CA THR A 776 -14.94 -32.32 12.13
C THR A 776 -16.43 -32.46 12.45
N LYS A 777 -16.84 -32.16 13.69
CA LYS A 777 -18.24 -32.09 14.12
C LYS A 777 -18.98 -30.92 13.47
N ALA A 778 -18.42 -29.72 13.48
CA ALA A 778 -19.00 -28.54 12.84
C ALA A 778 -19.08 -28.68 11.31
N LEU A 779 -18.05 -29.25 10.68
CA LEU A 779 -18.05 -29.54 9.24
C LEU A 779 -19.18 -30.51 8.86
N ARG A 780 -19.43 -31.55 9.67
CA ARG A 780 -20.57 -32.47 9.47
C ARG A 780 -21.94 -31.83 9.64
N GLU A 781 -22.04 -30.64 10.24
CA GLU A 781 -23.32 -29.93 10.36
C GLU A 781 -23.65 -29.07 9.13
N LEU A 782 -22.69 -28.89 8.20
CA LEU A 782 -22.94 -28.25 6.92
C LEU A 782 -23.99 -29.04 6.11
N ALA A 783 -24.81 -28.34 5.34
CA ALA A 783 -25.81 -28.99 4.50
C ALA A 783 -25.14 -29.75 3.34
N SER A 784 -25.49 -31.03 3.15
CA SER A 784 -25.10 -31.78 1.97
C SER A 784 -25.62 -31.14 0.68
N LEU A 785 -24.84 -31.28 -0.40
CA LEU A 785 -25.16 -30.88 -1.78
C LEU A 785 -25.73 -32.08 -2.54
N PRO A 786 -27.07 -32.32 -2.53
CA PRO A 786 -27.64 -33.56 -3.06
C PRO A 786 -27.40 -33.75 -4.56
N GLY A 787 -27.18 -32.67 -5.33
CA GLY A 787 -26.88 -32.75 -6.76
C GLY A 787 -25.43 -33.09 -7.10
N ALA A 788 -24.49 -32.90 -6.16
CA ALA A 788 -23.05 -32.96 -6.45
C ALA A 788 -22.57 -34.34 -6.92
N ALA A 789 -23.10 -35.42 -6.33
CA ALA A 789 -22.70 -36.78 -6.71
C ALA A 789 -23.15 -37.12 -8.13
N ASP A 790 -24.38 -36.73 -8.47
CA ASP A 790 -24.96 -36.96 -9.80
C ASP A 790 -24.31 -36.06 -10.85
N GLU A 791 -23.92 -34.84 -10.49
CA GLU A 791 -23.11 -33.95 -11.33
C GLU A 791 -21.78 -34.60 -11.73
N LEU A 792 -21.00 -35.08 -10.76
CA LEU A 792 -19.70 -35.71 -11.02
C LEU A 792 -19.84 -36.99 -11.85
N ARG A 793 -20.85 -37.82 -11.56
CA ARG A 793 -21.15 -39.01 -12.38
C ARG A 793 -21.54 -38.63 -13.80
N ALA A 794 -22.35 -37.59 -13.99
CA ALA A 794 -22.74 -37.12 -15.31
C ALA A 794 -21.54 -36.56 -16.09
N MET A 795 -20.65 -35.79 -15.45
CA MET A 795 -19.40 -35.31 -16.07
C MET A 795 -18.52 -36.47 -16.50
N ALA A 796 -18.39 -37.50 -15.67
CA ALA A 796 -17.59 -38.68 -15.97
C ALA A 796 -18.03 -39.39 -17.26
N THR A 797 -19.33 -39.38 -17.60
CA THR A 797 -19.84 -39.96 -18.86
C THR A 797 -19.38 -39.25 -20.12
N ALA A 798 -18.85 -38.02 -20.01
CA ALA A 798 -18.33 -37.26 -21.14
C ALA A 798 -16.94 -37.74 -21.60
N PHE A 799 -16.32 -38.68 -20.89
CA PHE A 799 -14.97 -39.18 -21.16
C PHE A 799 -14.97 -40.68 -21.46
N SER A 800 -14.08 -41.10 -22.36
CA SER A 800 -13.97 -42.50 -22.80
C SER A 800 -13.08 -43.37 -21.92
N GLY A 801 -12.14 -42.75 -21.16
CA GLY A 801 -11.27 -43.43 -20.22
C GLY A 801 -11.97 -43.78 -18.90
N LYS A 802 -11.36 -44.62 -18.06
CA LYS A 802 -11.90 -44.96 -16.73
C LYS A 802 -11.77 -43.74 -15.79
N PRO A 803 -12.89 -43.10 -15.39
CA PRO A 803 -12.84 -41.91 -14.54
C PRO A 803 -12.46 -42.29 -13.11
N ALA A 804 -11.67 -41.45 -12.45
CA ALA A 804 -11.41 -41.55 -11.01
C ALA A 804 -12.48 -40.76 -10.26
N LEU A 805 -13.35 -41.43 -9.50
CA LEU A 805 -14.41 -40.78 -8.73
C LEU A 805 -14.18 -41.00 -7.24
N LEU A 806 -13.97 -39.91 -6.51
CA LEU A 806 -13.91 -39.86 -5.05
C LEU A 806 -15.17 -39.15 -4.56
N ILE A 807 -16.21 -39.91 -4.24
CA ILE A 807 -17.55 -39.39 -3.92
C ILE A 807 -18.02 -39.93 -2.57
N GLY A 808 -18.70 -39.11 -1.76
CA GLY A 808 -19.28 -39.57 -0.50
C GLY A 808 -18.20 -39.98 0.49
N ALA A 809 -18.24 -41.23 0.97
CA ALA A 809 -17.27 -41.75 1.94
C ALA A 809 -15.83 -41.71 1.41
N ASP A 810 -15.65 -41.77 0.08
CA ASP A 810 -14.33 -41.78 -0.56
C ASP A 810 -13.79 -40.38 -0.84
N ALA A 811 -14.61 -39.33 -0.67
CA ALA A 811 -14.21 -37.93 -0.87
C ALA A 811 -13.50 -37.37 0.37
N THR A 812 -12.47 -38.06 0.87
CA THR A 812 -11.67 -37.65 2.05
C THR A 812 -10.39 -36.94 1.62
N GLU A 813 -9.84 -36.13 2.52
CA GLU A 813 -8.61 -35.38 2.27
C GLU A 813 -7.42 -36.29 2.01
N ALA A 814 -7.28 -37.36 2.80
CA ALA A 814 -6.25 -38.37 2.57
C ALA A 814 -6.39 -39.05 1.20
N ALA A 815 -7.62 -39.39 0.78
CA ALA A 815 -7.85 -40.02 -0.51
C ALA A 815 -7.50 -39.10 -1.68
N VAL A 816 -7.84 -37.81 -1.58
CA VAL A 816 -7.49 -36.81 -2.60
C VAL A 816 -5.98 -36.63 -2.71
N LYS A 817 -5.27 -36.54 -1.58
CA LYS A 817 -3.80 -36.41 -1.54
C LYS A 817 -3.08 -37.65 -2.06
N ALA A 818 -3.66 -38.83 -1.89
CA ALA A 818 -3.09 -40.10 -2.35
C ALA A 818 -3.45 -40.45 -3.80
N ALA A 819 -4.48 -39.83 -4.39
CA ALA A 819 -4.92 -40.12 -5.74
C ALA A 819 -3.89 -39.65 -6.79
N PRO A 820 -3.72 -40.39 -7.90
CA PRO A 820 -2.79 -40.03 -8.98
C PRO A 820 -3.39 -38.92 -9.86
N LEU A 821 -3.63 -37.74 -9.28
CA LEU A 821 -4.29 -36.62 -9.94
C LEU A 821 -3.48 -36.04 -11.11
N GLU A 822 -2.16 -36.27 -11.15
CA GLU A 822 -1.30 -35.90 -12.27
C GLU A 822 -1.66 -36.60 -13.59
N GLN A 823 -2.43 -37.69 -13.51
CA GLN A 823 -2.90 -38.43 -14.68
C GLN A 823 -4.21 -37.87 -15.25
N ALA A 824 -4.92 -37.00 -14.52
CA ALA A 824 -6.21 -36.44 -14.92
C ALA A 824 -6.02 -35.15 -15.73
N SER A 825 -6.51 -35.12 -16.98
CA SER A 825 -6.52 -33.89 -17.78
C SER A 825 -7.66 -32.94 -17.41
N VAL A 826 -8.78 -33.47 -16.88
CA VAL A 826 -9.87 -32.68 -16.31
C VAL A 826 -10.14 -33.12 -14.88
N LEU A 827 -10.13 -32.16 -13.96
CA LEU A 827 -10.39 -32.35 -12.53
C LEU A 827 -11.63 -31.54 -12.13
N ALA A 828 -12.58 -32.14 -11.42
CA ALA A 828 -13.77 -31.43 -10.94
C ALA A 828 -13.95 -31.61 -9.43
N PHE A 829 -14.17 -30.50 -8.73
CA PHE A 829 -14.54 -30.45 -7.32
C PHE A 829 -15.98 -29.99 -7.17
N ALA A 830 -16.87 -30.87 -6.71
CA ALA A 830 -18.26 -30.57 -6.41
C ALA A 830 -18.49 -30.61 -4.88
N THR A 831 -18.02 -29.56 -4.21
CA THR A 831 -18.08 -29.44 -2.74
C THR A 831 -18.21 -27.98 -2.30
N HIS A 832 -18.38 -27.75 -0.99
CA HIS A 832 -18.36 -26.41 -0.41
C HIS A 832 -16.95 -25.81 -0.45
N GLY A 833 -16.87 -24.55 -0.87
CA GLY A 833 -15.69 -23.72 -0.74
C GLY A 833 -15.84 -22.85 0.49
N LEU A 834 -14.79 -22.77 1.30
CA LEU A 834 -14.73 -21.89 2.45
C LEU A 834 -13.77 -20.75 2.14
N VAL A 835 -14.23 -19.51 2.33
CA VAL A 835 -13.37 -18.33 2.22
C VAL A 835 -12.51 -18.24 3.48
N GLY A 836 -11.20 -17.99 3.32
CA GLY A 836 -10.31 -17.84 4.49
C GLY A 836 -10.82 -16.72 5.40
N GLY A 837 -10.87 -16.95 6.71
CA GLY A 837 -11.45 -16.03 7.69
C GLY A 837 -12.97 -16.12 7.87
N ALA A 838 -13.67 -17.00 7.16
CA ALA A 838 -15.10 -17.30 7.41
C ALA A 838 -15.35 -18.03 8.74
N PHE A 839 -14.30 -18.65 9.30
CA PHE A 839 -14.32 -19.30 10.62
C PHE A 839 -13.10 -18.84 11.43
N ARG A 840 -13.15 -18.99 12.77
CA ARG A 840 -12.14 -18.46 13.70
C ARG A 840 -10.77 -19.13 13.50
N ASP A 841 -10.79 -20.42 13.17
CA ASP A 841 -9.61 -21.26 13.01
C ASP A 841 -9.30 -21.59 11.52
N LEU A 842 -10.16 -21.18 10.58
CA LEU A 842 -9.91 -21.35 9.14
C LEU A 842 -9.15 -20.15 8.59
N VAL A 843 -7.83 -20.29 8.54
CA VAL A 843 -6.90 -19.24 8.17
C VAL A 843 -6.92 -18.95 6.67
N GLU A 844 -6.82 -20.00 5.86
CA GLU A 844 -6.75 -19.93 4.40
C GLU A 844 -8.01 -20.51 3.73
N PRO A 845 -8.32 -20.13 2.48
CA PRO A 845 -9.40 -20.76 1.74
C PRO A 845 -9.24 -22.28 1.64
N ALA A 846 -10.34 -23.03 1.72
CA ALA A 846 -10.32 -24.49 1.67
C ALA A 846 -11.53 -25.08 0.94
N LEU A 847 -11.40 -26.32 0.48
CA LEU A 847 -12.49 -27.15 0.00
C LEU A 847 -12.90 -28.15 1.09
N VAL A 848 -14.19 -28.22 1.39
CA VAL A 848 -14.70 -29.18 2.38
C VAL A 848 -14.70 -30.58 1.79
N LEU A 849 -14.19 -31.55 2.52
CA LEU A 849 -14.21 -32.97 2.17
C LEU A 849 -14.95 -33.75 3.27
N THR A 850 -15.09 -35.06 3.12
CA THR A 850 -15.77 -35.91 4.12
C THR A 850 -14.97 -35.90 5.42
N PRO A 851 -15.49 -35.31 6.52
CA PRO A 851 -14.70 -35.16 7.74
C PRO A 851 -14.49 -36.51 8.43
N PRO A 852 -13.25 -36.88 8.83
CA PRO A 852 -12.95 -38.17 9.43
C PRO A 852 -13.53 -38.30 10.84
N GLU A 853 -13.77 -39.53 11.31
CA GLU A 853 -14.28 -39.78 12.68
C GLU A 853 -13.37 -39.18 13.76
N GLN A 854 -12.06 -39.27 13.55
CA GLN A 854 -11.04 -38.60 14.36
C GLN A 854 -10.11 -37.82 13.42
N PRO A 855 -9.94 -36.50 13.61
CA PRO A 855 -9.00 -35.72 12.82
C PRO A 855 -7.56 -36.15 13.07
N SER A 856 -6.73 -36.01 12.05
CA SER A 856 -5.29 -36.28 12.06
C SER A 856 -4.54 -35.12 11.41
N GLU A 857 -3.21 -35.07 11.53
CA GLU A 857 -2.40 -34.06 10.84
C GLU A 857 -2.50 -34.11 9.29
N THR A 858 -2.98 -35.22 8.74
CA THR A 858 -3.04 -35.46 7.28
C THR A 858 -4.46 -35.53 6.71
N ASP A 859 -5.46 -35.50 7.60
CA ASP A 859 -6.88 -35.55 7.26
C ASP A 859 -7.67 -34.91 8.41
N ASP A 860 -8.11 -33.67 8.20
CA ASP A 860 -9.04 -32.94 9.06
C ASP A 860 -10.39 -32.67 8.35
N GLY A 861 -10.49 -33.07 7.08
CA GLY A 861 -11.67 -32.88 6.25
C GLY A 861 -11.67 -31.56 5.47
N LEU A 862 -10.56 -30.82 5.46
CA LEU A 862 -10.40 -29.58 4.72
C LEU A 862 -9.18 -29.67 3.80
N LEU A 863 -9.42 -29.58 2.49
CA LEU A 863 -8.34 -29.44 1.53
C LEU A 863 -7.99 -27.97 1.36
N THR A 864 -6.96 -27.51 2.05
CA THR A 864 -6.62 -26.08 2.13
C THR A 864 -5.88 -25.56 0.89
N ALA A 865 -5.84 -24.24 0.67
CA ALA A 865 -5.11 -23.65 -0.45
C ALA A 865 -3.61 -24.05 -0.46
N SER A 866 -2.95 -24.06 0.69
CA SER A 866 -1.56 -24.51 0.84
C SER A 866 -1.38 -26.01 0.57
N GLU A 867 -2.40 -26.82 0.77
CA GLU A 867 -2.36 -28.26 0.44
C GLU A 867 -2.64 -28.52 -1.03
N ILE A 868 -3.63 -27.83 -1.61
CA ILE A 868 -3.92 -27.84 -3.05
C ILE A 868 -2.65 -27.51 -3.82
N ALA A 869 -1.94 -26.47 -3.39
CA ALA A 869 -0.66 -26.04 -3.96
C ALA A 869 0.42 -27.13 -4.00
N LYS A 870 0.36 -28.16 -3.14
CA LYS A 870 1.30 -29.29 -3.11
C LYS A 870 0.86 -30.45 -3.99
N LEU A 871 -0.37 -30.44 -4.51
CA LEU A 871 -0.83 -31.45 -5.45
C LEU A 871 0.01 -31.36 -6.73
N ARG A 872 0.27 -32.51 -7.34
CA ARG A 872 0.93 -32.57 -8.64
C ARG A 872 -0.15 -32.74 -9.70
N LEU A 873 -0.45 -31.68 -10.42
CA LEU A 873 -1.45 -31.67 -11.48
C LEU A 873 -0.75 -31.50 -12.84
N ASP A 874 -1.30 -32.15 -13.86
CA ASP A 874 -1.11 -31.78 -15.26
C ASP A 874 -2.49 -31.58 -15.91
N ALA A 875 -3.38 -30.94 -15.14
CA ALA A 875 -4.75 -30.72 -15.54
C ALA A 875 -4.81 -29.59 -16.58
N ASP A 876 -5.34 -29.91 -17.75
CA ASP A 876 -5.73 -28.91 -18.73
C ASP A 876 -6.82 -27.99 -18.19
N TRP A 877 -7.64 -28.52 -17.28
CA TRP A 877 -8.79 -27.79 -16.73
C TRP A 877 -9.21 -28.31 -15.35
N VAL A 878 -9.37 -27.40 -14.41
CA VAL A 878 -9.97 -27.67 -13.09
C VAL A 878 -11.31 -26.95 -12.99
N ILE A 879 -12.36 -27.67 -12.60
CA ILE A 879 -13.72 -27.14 -12.41
C ILE A 879 -13.99 -27.08 -10.91
N LEU A 880 -14.21 -25.89 -10.37
CA LEU A 880 -14.62 -25.71 -8.99
C LEU A 880 -16.10 -25.30 -8.95
N SER A 881 -16.99 -26.26 -8.66
CA SER A 881 -18.39 -25.99 -8.34
C SER A 881 -18.57 -25.51 -6.89
N ALA A 882 -17.49 -25.01 -6.27
CA ALA A 882 -17.43 -24.51 -4.91
C ALA A 882 -17.74 -23.01 -4.85
N CYS A 883 -18.43 -22.58 -3.79
CA CYS A 883 -18.94 -21.22 -3.62
C CYS A 883 -17.81 -20.20 -3.31
N ASP A 884 -17.95 -18.99 -3.87
CA ASP A 884 -17.23 -17.76 -3.46
C ASP A 884 -15.69 -17.82 -3.65
N THR A 885 -15.24 -18.09 -4.88
CA THR A 885 -13.82 -18.38 -5.17
C THR A 885 -13.18 -17.40 -6.16
N SER A 886 -13.83 -16.32 -6.56
CA SER A 886 -13.31 -15.48 -7.65
C SER A 886 -12.63 -14.17 -7.25
N ALA A 887 -12.96 -13.52 -6.13
CA ALA A 887 -12.50 -12.15 -5.86
C ALA A 887 -12.25 -11.88 -4.36
N GLY A 888 -11.28 -11.01 -4.06
CA GLY A 888 -11.08 -10.47 -2.71
C GLY A 888 -11.80 -9.13 -2.52
N ASP A 889 -12.17 -8.80 -1.28
CA ASP A 889 -12.82 -7.53 -0.94
C ASP A 889 -11.78 -6.39 -0.87
N GLY A 890 -11.82 -5.43 -1.82
CA GLY A 890 -11.09 -4.16 -1.73
C GLY A 890 -10.50 -3.62 -3.05
N GLU A 891 -10.21 -2.30 -3.10
CA GLU A 891 -9.54 -1.65 -4.25
C GLU A 891 -8.13 -2.23 -4.52
N SER A 892 -7.45 -2.69 -3.47
CA SER A 892 -6.11 -3.30 -3.50
C SER A 892 -6.13 -4.83 -3.38
N ALA A 893 -7.31 -5.46 -3.47
CA ALA A 893 -7.40 -6.91 -3.38
C ALA A 893 -6.79 -7.56 -4.64
N PRO A 894 -5.99 -8.64 -4.49
CA PRO A 894 -5.44 -9.35 -5.64
C PRO A 894 -6.55 -9.79 -6.58
N THR A 895 -6.27 -9.69 -7.87
CA THR A 895 -7.18 -9.98 -9.00
C THR A 895 -7.84 -11.38 -8.97
N TYR A 896 -7.39 -12.34 -8.14
CA TYR A 896 -8.06 -13.64 -7.92
C TYR A 896 -7.92 -14.18 -6.48
N SER A 897 -8.85 -15.07 -6.09
CA SER A 897 -8.80 -15.75 -4.78
C SER A 897 -7.51 -16.58 -4.58
N GLY A 898 -7.23 -16.91 -3.31
CA GLY A 898 -6.13 -17.81 -2.96
C GLY A 898 -6.28 -19.21 -3.56
N LEU A 899 -7.51 -19.72 -3.71
CA LEU A 899 -7.78 -21.05 -4.28
C LEU A 899 -7.46 -21.12 -5.77
N ALA A 900 -7.82 -20.11 -6.54
CA ALA A 900 -7.50 -20.09 -7.96
C ALA A 900 -5.97 -20.18 -8.16
N ARG A 901 -5.22 -19.41 -7.37
CA ARG A 901 -3.76 -19.40 -7.42
C ARG A 901 -3.14 -20.74 -7.00
N SER A 902 -3.67 -21.41 -5.98
CA SER A 902 -3.13 -22.69 -5.53
C SER A 902 -3.29 -23.79 -6.58
N PHE A 903 -4.42 -23.84 -7.29
CA PHE A 903 -4.60 -24.80 -8.38
C PHE A 903 -3.70 -24.54 -9.59
N VAL A 904 -3.53 -23.27 -10.01
CA VAL A 904 -2.57 -22.95 -11.08
C VAL A 904 -1.17 -23.37 -10.67
N ALA A 905 -0.80 -23.10 -9.41
CA ALA A 905 0.51 -23.47 -8.89
C ALA A 905 0.73 -24.99 -8.77
N ALA A 906 -0.32 -25.74 -8.48
CA ALA A 906 -0.32 -27.20 -8.51
C ALA A 906 -0.17 -27.78 -9.94
N GLY A 907 -0.34 -26.95 -10.98
CA GLY A 907 -0.16 -27.33 -12.39
C GLY A 907 -1.42 -27.26 -13.26
N ALA A 908 -2.51 -26.67 -12.77
CA ALA A 908 -3.72 -26.44 -13.57
C ALA A 908 -3.50 -25.33 -14.62
N ARG A 909 -3.87 -25.60 -15.88
CA ARG A 909 -3.73 -24.63 -16.99
C ARG A 909 -4.89 -23.65 -17.10
N SER A 910 -6.08 -24.10 -16.71
CA SER A 910 -7.30 -23.29 -16.69
C SER A 910 -8.23 -23.71 -15.57
N LEU A 911 -9.06 -22.78 -15.12
CA LEU A 911 -9.97 -22.91 -13.98
C LEU A 911 -11.36 -22.41 -14.36
N LEU A 912 -12.40 -23.18 -14.07
CA LEU A 912 -13.77 -22.70 -14.06
C LEU A 912 -14.20 -22.46 -12.61
N LEU A 913 -14.47 -21.21 -12.25
CA LEU A 913 -14.68 -20.76 -10.87
C LEU A 913 -15.99 -20.00 -10.73
N SER A 914 -16.65 -20.09 -9.58
CA SER A 914 -17.84 -19.29 -9.28
C SER A 914 -17.49 -17.94 -8.63
N HIS A 915 -18.19 -16.88 -9.03
CA HIS A 915 -18.13 -15.55 -8.45
C HIS A 915 -18.88 -15.43 -7.12
N TRP A 916 -19.84 -16.33 -6.86
CA TRP A 916 -20.72 -16.34 -5.71
C TRP A 916 -21.35 -17.73 -5.55
N PRO A 917 -21.99 -18.04 -4.40
CA PRO A 917 -22.70 -19.30 -4.20
C PRO A 917 -23.79 -19.55 -5.26
N VAL A 918 -23.79 -20.75 -5.87
CA VAL A 918 -24.70 -21.12 -6.96
C VAL A 918 -25.62 -22.25 -6.51
N ARG A 919 -26.89 -22.23 -6.95
CA ARG A 919 -27.81 -23.35 -6.76
C ARG A 919 -27.31 -24.60 -7.47
N ASP A 920 -27.35 -25.74 -6.80
CA ASP A 920 -26.90 -27.04 -7.32
C ASP A 920 -27.46 -27.35 -8.72
N ASP A 921 -28.77 -27.19 -8.94
CA ASP A 921 -29.43 -27.51 -10.21
C ASP A 921 -28.90 -26.69 -11.39
N VAL A 922 -28.48 -25.45 -11.12
CA VAL A 922 -27.93 -24.53 -12.11
C VAL A 922 -26.43 -24.75 -12.28
N ALA A 923 -25.70 -24.95 -11.18
CA ALA A 923 -24.28 -25.23 -11.19
C ALA A 923 -23.97 -26.47 -12.04
N SER A 924 -24.65 -27.59 -11.76
CA SER A 924 -24.43 -28.85 -12.48
C SER A 924 -24.76 -28.75 -13.97
N ARG A 925 -25.78 -27.97 -14.34
CA ARG A 925 -26.11 -27.75 -15.76
C ARG A 925 -25.06 -26.88 -16.45
N LEU A 926 -24.62 -25.79 -15.83
CA LEU A 926 -23.61 -24.90 -16.39
C LEU A 926 -22.27 -25.61 -16.61
N THR A 927 -21.78 -26.33 -15.60
CA THR A 927 -20.48 -27.04 -15.66
C THR A 927 -20.53 -28.20 -16.65
N LEU A 928 -21.59 -29.01 -16.65
CA LEU A 928 -21.76 -30.15 -17.56
C LEU A 928 -21.93 -29.71 -19.02
N ASP A 929 -22.74 -28.69 -19.30
CA ASP A 929 -22.94 -28.21 -20.67
C ASP A 929 -21.68 -27.53 -21.22
N THR A 930 -20.91 -26.84 -20.35
CA THR A 930 -19.58 -26.31 -20.70
C THR A 930 -18.64 -27.45 -21.09
N LEU A 931 -18.59 -28.51 -20.28
CA LEU A 931 -17.75 -29.68 -20.51
C LEU A 931 -18.10 -30.42 -21.81
N LYS A 932 -19.40 -30.66 -22.04
CA LYS A 932 -19.89 -31.26 -23.29
C LYS A 932 -19.56 -30.40 -24.51
N GLY A 933 -19.62 -29.08 -24.36
CA GLY A 933 -19.20 -28.14 -25.39
C GLY A 933 -17.72 -28.31 -25.74
N ALA A 934 -16.85 -28.33 -24.72
CA ALA A 934 -15.42 -28.52 -24.89
C ALA A 934 -15.08 -29.88 -25.52
N GLY A 935 -15.75 -30.96 -25.09
CA GLY A 935 -15.59 -32.31 -25.67
C GLY A 935 -16.00 -32.39 -27.15
N LYS A 936 -16.83 -31.45 -27.64
CA LYS A 936 -17.21 -31.31 -29.06
C LYS A 936 -16.27 -30.38 -29.85
N GLY A 937 -15.14 -29.97 -29.26
CA GLY A 937 -14.15 -29.10 -29.89
C GLY A 937 -14.42 -27.61 -29.78
N LEU A 938 -15.39 -27.17 -28.96
CA LEU A 938 -15.53 -25.75 -28.63
C LEU A 938 -14.40 -25.31 -27.69
N SER A 939 -14.02 -24.04 -27.72
CA SER A 939 -13.19 -23.48 -26.65
C SER A 939 -13.95 -23.53 -25.32
N ARG A 940 -13.22 -23.60 -24.20
CA ARG A 940 -13.84 -23.61 -22.86
C ARG A 940 -14.72 -22.38 -22.62
N ALA A 941 -14.26 -21.21 -23.07
CA ALA A 941 -15.01 -19.96 -22.97
C ALA A 941 -16.32 -20.02 -23.77
N GLU A 942 -16.29 -20.56 -24.99
CA GLU A 942 -17.48 -20.70 -25.83
C GLU A 942 -18.45 -21.76 -25.29
N GLY A 943 -17.92 -22.86 -24.73
CA GLY A 943 -18.71 -23.83 -23.99
C GLY A 943 -19.48 -23.19 -22.84
N LEU A 944 -18.79 -22.36 -22.05
CA LEU A 944 -19.37 -21.66 -20.91
C LEU A 944 -20.44 -20.68 -21.37
N ARG A 945 -20.12 -19.84 -22.36
CA ARG A 945 -21.07 -18.90 -22.96
C ARG A 945 -22.35 -19.60 -23.41
N ARG A 946 -22.25 -20.74 -24.10
CA ARG A 946 -23.45 -21.48 -24.56
C ARG A 946 -24.27 -22.02 -23.40
N ALA A 947 -23.62 -22.54 -22.37
CA ALA A 947 -24.29 -23.01 -21.17
C ALA A 947 -25.04 -21.86 -20.45
N GLN A 948 -24.38 -20.71 -20.29
CA GLN A 948 -24.95 -19.48 -19.73
C GLN A 948 -26.20 -19.03 -20.51
N LEU A 949 -26.09 -18.94 -21.84
CA LEU A 949 -27.21 -18.56 -22.71
C LEU A 949 -28.35 -19.59 -22.71
N ALA A 950 -28.05 -20.88 -22.52
CA ALA A 950 -29.07 -21.91 -22.41
C ALA A 950 -29.91 -21.75 -21.13
N ILE A 951 -29.29 -21.40 -20.00
CA ILE A 951 -30.03 -21.07 -18.76
C ILE A 951 -30.86 -19.80 -18.94
N LEU A 952 -30.25 -18.74 -19.49
CA LEU A 952 -30.93 -17.45 -19.72
C LEU A 952 -32.23 -17.62 -20.53
N ARG A 953 -32.17 -18.41 -21.60
CA ARG A 953 -33.29 -18.62 -22.53
C ARG A 953 -34.36 -19.58 -22.01
N ASP A 954 -34.03 -20.43 -21.04
CA ASP A 954 -34.95 -21.43 -20.52
C ASP A 954 -35.97 -20.80 -19.55
N ALA A 955 -37.21 -20.71 -19.99
CA ALA A 955 -38.31 -20.18 -19.18
C ALA A 955 -38.66 -21.08 -17.98
N LYS A 956 -38.24 -22.35 -18.00
CA LYS A 956 -38.55 -23.33 -16.95
C LYS A 956 -37.62 -23.23 -15.76
N VAL A 957 -36.45 -22.59 -15.91
CA VAL A 957 -35.50 -22.38 -14.82
C VAL A 957 -36.01 -21.22 -13.94
N PRO A 958 -36.38 -21.46 -12.67
CA PRO A 958 -36.82 -20.39 -11.78
C PRO A 958 -35.70 -19.37 -11.58
N GLY A 959 -35.99 -18.09 -11.82
CA GLY A 959 -34.99 -17.02 -11.77
C GLY A 959 -33.98 -17.03 -12.92
N GLY A 960 -34.16 -17.88 -13.94
CA GLY A 960 -33.20 -18.08 -15.04
C GLY A 960 -32.91 -16.83 -15.89
N ALA A 961 -33.79 -15.83 -15.88
CA ALA A 961 -33.58 -14.56 -16.56
C ALA A 961 -32.55 -13.65 -15.85
N HIS A 962 -32.36 -13.83 -14.54
CA HIS A 962 -31.54 -12.95 -13.71
C HIS A 962 -30.06 -13.37 -13.76
N PRO A 963 -29.08 -12.44 -13.90
CA PRO A 963 -27.65 -12.77 -13.97
C PRO A 963 -27.10 -13.57 -12.78
N ALA A 964 -27.66 -13.38 -11.57
CA ALA A 964 -27.35 -14.19 -10.39
C ALA A 964 -27.46 -15.71 -10.64
N THR A 965 -28.33 -16.12 -11.57
CA THR A 965 -28.57 -17.52 -11.94
C THR A 965 -27.65 -17.97 -13.06
N TRP A 966 -27.57 -17.23 -14.17
CA TRP A 966 -26.90 -17.71 -15.38
C TRP A 966 -25.46 -17.23 -15.55
N ALA A 967 -25.01 -16.17 -14.87
CA ALA A 967 -23.66 -15.61 -14.99
C ALA A 967 -22.71 -15.88 -13.79
N PRO A 968 -22.84 -16.96 -12.98
CA PRO A 968 -22.02 -17.10 -11.79
C PRO A 968 -20.59 -17.55 -12.08
N PHE A 969 -20.32 -18.19 -13.22
CA PHE A 969 -18.99 -18.75 -13.50
C PHE A 969 -18.13 -17.85 -14.37
N VAL A 970 -16.83 -17.83 -14.04
CA VAL A 970 -15.75 -17.22 -14.80
C VAL A 970 -14.69 -18.27 -15.16
N LEU A 971 -14.16 -18.16 -16.37
CA LEU A 971 -13.04 -18.98 -16.82
C LEU A 971 -11.73 -18.19 -16.61
N VAL A 972 -10.85 -18.70 -15.74
CA VAL A 972 -9.54 -18.13 -15.44
C VAL A 972 -8.44 -18.99 -16.06
N GLY A 973 -7.57 -18.38 -16.87
CA GLY A 973 -6.59 -19.09 -17.70
C GLY A 973 -7.25 -19.73 -18.94
N ASN A 974 -6.62 -19.59 -20.11
CA ASN A 974 -7.11 -20.19 -21.37
C ASN A 974 -6.06 -20.24 -22.49
#